data_AF-A0A955VKM0-F1
#
_entry.id   AF-A0A955VKM0-F1
#
_cell.length_a   1.000
_cell.length_b   1.000
_cell.length_c   1.000
_cell.angle_alpha   90.00
_cell.angle_beta   90.00
_cell.angle_gamma   90.00
#
_symmetry.space_group_name_H-M   'P 1'
#
loop_
_entity.id
_entity.type
_entity.pdbx_description
1 polymer ?
#
loop_
_entity_poly.entity_id
_entity_poly.type
_entity_poly.pdbx_seq_one_letter_code
_entity_poly.pdbx_strand_id
1 'polypeptide(L)'
;MKPTTTIHPELLDNLDEFRDPFYRRFEPRTAPKPLQLDEKIAKDYLFPTFYGDVTCAIAIFMCSYEKAERMMPHPRIKPVRMPRGRALVAFSCYEYKKVLGVAPYNEIAMTIPVMVDPLVNVPVLPMVADKLFEEFGYYVFSMPVTSLENQLRGVRIWGLPKVVQEIDIREEGRDCVTTAFEEDGTPYFELRVPMDGEPTEFDVTSNLYSRLGDELLQSETSFKGRFNVTKYMQLLVQKDQKPERPVLTIHDTPSGRVLEELEIEEHPFQFRFSKPMTSCFDLPNAAFQAPFRFDRPSPEEPRFQKLVRRVQGVIDPSKRPLKSQKKILFFGTGVIGGTVGAWLAPHYSRLQFFDRPEVAKNLNESGLTTYCLDQPDVRERVDIEVKSELEQAFIPDVIVLGVKNYSLEPVAKMLREAYGDAPLIVAMQNGVENQRVLPRYFSKVVYCVVGYNAWADEPGVYGYQKKGPLVFGTLEPTLDDELQEVAAIFNLGVETHVAEKIQDAAHCKIVINLTNSLTTLIGLGVREISDRGLFQKLLTNMLYEGVQIIKAAGYNESRIGGMPSWLTIWAGANLPAILLKPIFEKNVKKMVISSMAQDIILRGSTDSELETLNGYLLGLADKHNVPAPYNHAIYELCKKRFAQGGFEPMDIRDVWSAVAPRVS
;
A
#
# COMPACT_ATOMS: atom_id res chain seq x y z
N MET A 1 19.43 19.67 -4.80
CA MET A 1 20.53 18.68 -4.98
C MET A 1 19.94 17.37 -5.45
N LYS A 2 20.55 16.74 -6.46
CA LYS A 2 20.09 15.44 -6.96
C LYS A 2 20.41 14.29 -5.99
N PRO A 3 19.61 13.23 -5.97
CA PRO A 3 19.92 12.02 -5.21
C PRO A 3 21.28 11.43 -5.59
N THR A 4 22.09 11.11 -4.59
CA THR A 4 23.37 10.41 -4.74
C THR A 4 23.21 8.99 -4.22
N THR A 5 23.37 8.03 -5.13
CA THR A 5 23.27 6.59 -4.83
C THR A 5 24.64 5.91 -4.74
N THR A 6 25.71 6.60 -5.12
CA THR A 6 27.08 6.09 -5.02
C THR A 6 27.62 6.25 -3.61
N ILE A 7 28.15 5.17 -3.04
CA ILE A 7 28.83 5.17 -1.74
C ILE A 7 30.32 4.95 -1.97
N HIS A 8 31.15 5.90 -1.57
CA HIS A 8 32.60 5.74 -1.63
C HIS A 8 33.07 4.82 -0.49
N PRO A 9 34.07 3.95 -0.67
CA PRO A 9 34.53 3.08 0.41
C PRO A 9 35.18 3.82 1.58
N GLU A 10 35.89 4.92 1.30
CA GLU A 10 36.61 5.72 2.28
C GLU A 10 35.70 6.77 2.93
N LEU A 11 36.08 7.21 4.13
CA LEU A 11 35.48 8.39 4.77
C LEU A 11 36.11 9.65 4.17
N LEU A 12 35.34 10.72 4.09
CA LEU A 12 35.87 12.02 3.71
C LEU A 12 36.83 12.53 4.79
N ASP A 13 38.09 12.79 4.45
CA ASP A 13 39.08 13.34 5.37
C ASP A 13 38.87 14.86 5.54
N ASN A 14 37.92 15.22 6.41
CA ASN A 14 37.50 16.60 6.63
C ASN A 14 37.37 16.99 8.11
N LEU A 15 37.97 16.24 9.03
CA LEU A 15 37.90 16.54 10.47
C LEU A 15 38.43 17.95 10.79
N ASP A 16 39.45 18.40 10.05
CA ASP A 16 40.04 19.73 10.18
C ASP A 16 39.08 20.89 9.88
N GLU A 17 37.93 20.63 9.26
CA GLU A 17 36.90 21.63 8.99
C GLU A 17 36.00 21.92 10.19
N PHE A 18 36.03 21.10 11.23
CA PHE A 18 35.14 21.17 12.41
C PHE A 18 35.83 21.82 13.62
N ARG A 19 36.26 23.08 13.46
CA ARG A 19 37.03 23.83 14.48
C ARG A 19 36.21 24.72 15.42
N ASP A 20 34.90 24.86 15.17
CA ASP A 20 34.02 25.70 15.99
C ASP A 20 34.06 25.25 17.47
N PRO A 21 34.12 26.18 18.45
CA PRO A 21 34.08 25.84 19.87
C PRO A 21 32.90 24.96 20.29
N PHE A 22 31.79 24.97 19.54
CA PHE A 22 30.65 24.08 19.72
C PHE A 22 31.06 22.60 19.73
N TYR A 23 31.92 22.16 18.80
CA TYR A 23 32.31 20.76 18.68
C TYR A 23 33.19 20.27 19.83
N ARG A 24 33.89 21.17 20.53
CA ARG A 24 34.76 20.83 21.68
C ARG A 24 33.98 20.31 22.89
N ARG A 25 32.65 20.41 22.86
CA ARG A 25 31.75 19.85 23.88
C ARG A 25 31.62 18.33 23.77
N PHE A 26 32.01 17.76 22.64
CA PHE A 26 31.81 16.35 22.31
C PHE A 26 33.15 15.68 22.06
N GLU A 27 33.28 14.45 22.53
CA GLU A 27 34.45 13.60 22.27
C GLU A 27 34.10 12.61 21.14
N PRO A 28 34.68 12.74 19.94
CA PRO A 28 34.38 11.87 18.81
C PRO A 28 34.77 10.42 19.11
N ARG A 29 33.85 9.49 18.84
CA ARG A 29 34.02 8.05 19.07
C ARG A 29 33.42 7.21 17.96
N THR A 30 33.92 5.99 17.77
CA THR A 30 33.31 5.04 16.83
C THR A 30 32.14 4.30 17.48
N ALA A 31 31.22 3.79 16.66
CA ALA A 31 30.21 2.84 17.11
C ALA A 31 30.88 1.48 17.48
N PRO A 32 30.21 0.61 18.27
CA PRO A 32 30.79 -0.68 18.69
C PRO A 32 31.20 -1.61 17.53
N LYS A 33 30.62 -1.42 16.35
CA LYS A 33 30.94 -2.14 15.13
C LYS A 33 30.89 -1.18 13.92
N PRO A 34 31.72 -1.41 12.89
CA PRO A 34 31.58 -0.69 11.63
C PRO A 34 30.16 -0.84 11.09
N LEU A 35 29.62 0.23 10.52
CA LEU A 35 28.33 0.15 9.85
C LEU A 35 28.54 -0.50 8.48
N GLN A 36 28.00 -1.70 8.31
CA GLN A 36 27.88 -2.31 6.99
C GLN A 36 26.95 -1.44 6.13
N LEU A 37 27.37 -1.04 4.93
CA LEU A 37 26.57 -0.26 3.97
C LEU A 37 26.04 -1.15 2.85
N ASP A 38 26.88 -2.01 2.27
CA ASP A 38 26.49 -3.03 1.29
C ASP A 38 27.30 -4.34 1.48
N GLU A 39 27.37 -5.25 0.51
CA GLU A 39 28.13 -6.51 0.64
C GLU A 39 29.67 -6.32 0.71
N LYS A 40 30.19 -5.16 0.33
CA LYS A 40 31.64 -4.89 0.17
C LYS A 40 32.15 -3.73 1.04
N ILE A 41 31.28 -2.79 1.40
CA ILE A 41 31.64 -1.55 2.06
C ILE A 41 31.09 -1.57 3.49
N ALA A 42 32.01 -1.43 4.45
CA ALA A 42 31.72 -1.13 5.85
C ALA A 42 32.56 0.06 6.29
N LYS A 43 32.01 0.95 7.12
CA LYS A 43 32.71 2.16 7.58
C LYS A 43 32.61 2.38 9.08
N ASP A 44 33.69 2.90 9.64
CA ASP A 44 33.80 3.31 11.05
C ASP A 44 33.57 4.83 11.21
N TYR A 45 32.30 5.23 11.18
CA TYR A 45 31.94 6.64 11.38
C TYR A 45 32.27 7.12 12.79
N LEU A 46 32.61 8.41 12.89
CA LEU A 46 32.75 9.12 14.16
C LEU A 46 31.42 9.71 14.63
N PHE A 47 31.18 9.64 15.93
CA PHE A 47 29.99 10.14 16.62
C PHE A 47 30.36 11.04 17.81
N PRO A 48 29.58 12.09 18.08
CA PRO A 48 28.41 12.51 17.30
C PRO A 48 28.81 12.97 15.89
N THR A 49 27.93 12.74 14.92
CA THR A 49 28.19 13.23 13.55
C THR A 49 28.14 14.75 13.58
N PHE A 50 29.23 15.40 13.19
CA PHE A 50 29.29 16.85 13.12
C PHE A 50 28.78 17.37 11.76
N TYR A 51 28.02 18.46 11.82
CA TYR A 51 27.46 19.16 10.69
C TYR A 51 27.84 20.63 10.76
N GLY A 52 28.66 21.09 9.81
CA GLY A 52 29.14 22.46 9.70
C GLY A 52 28.57 23.16 8.47
N ASP A 53 28.51 24.50 8.55
CA ASP A 53 28.01 25.35 7.46
C ASP A 53 26.64 24.86 6.94
N VAL A 54 25.69 24.72 7.87
CA VAL A 54 24.37 24.22 7.56
C VAL A 54 23.44 25.40 7.27
N THR A 55 22.85 25.43 6.08
CA THR A 55 21.68 26.28 5.82
C THR A 55 20.47 25.57 6.41
N CYS A 56 19.70 26.28 7.25
CA CYS A 56 18.54 25.72 7.93
C CYS A 56 17.32 26.62 7.75
N ALA A 57 16.26 26.07 7.16
CA ALA A 57 14.97 26.72 6.96
C ALA A 57 13.88 25.89 7.66
N ILE A 58 13.20 26.46 8.66
CA ILE A 58 12.20 25.79 9.47
C ILE A 58 10.88 26.54 9.39
N ALA A 59 9.79 25.80 9.14
CA ALA A 59 8.43 26.28 9.33
C ALA A 59 7.67 25.36 10.29
N ILE A 60 7.03 25.96 11.29
CA ILE A 60 6.24 25.26 12.31
C ILE A 60 4.78 25.63 12.11
N PHE A 61 3.94 24.62 11.92
CA PHE A 61 2.50 24.76 11.69
C PHE A 61 1.70 24.14 12.84
N MET A 62 0.44 24.55 12.93
CA MET A 62 -0.57 23.82 13.69
C MET A 62 -1.19 22.74 12.80
N CYS A 63 -1.55 21.61 13.39
CA CYS A 63 -2.27 20.53 12.72
C CYS A 63 -3.33 19.93 13.66
N SER A 64 -4.15 19.01 13.16
CA SER A 64 -5.15 18.33 13.97
C SER A 64 -4.50 17.41 15.01
N TYR A 65 -4.84 17.60 16.30
CA TYR A 65 -4.29 16.77 17.38
C TYR A 65 -4.64 15.29 17.20
N GLU A 66 -5.90 15.01 16.86
CA GLU A 66 -6.39 13.64 16.69
C GLU A 66 -5.65 12.93 15.55
N LYS A 67 -5.35 13.65 14.46
CA LYS A 67 -4.60 13.10 13.33
C LYS A 67 -3.15 12.85 13.72
N ALA A 68 -2.50 13.84 14.34
CA ALA A 68 -1.13 13.70 14.86
C ALA A 68 -1.01 12.52 15.84
N GLU A 69 -2.00 12.34 16.72
CA GLU A 69 -2.01 11.23 17.70
C GLU A 69 -2.08 9.87 17.01
N ARG A 70 -2.89 9.74 15.94
CA ARG A 70 -2.96 8.50 15.14
C ARG A 70 -1.63 8.17 14.42
N MET A 71 -0.74 9.16 14.23
CA MET A 71 0.59 8.93 13.64
C MET A 71 1.61 8.37 14.62
N MET A 72 1.34 8.45 15.92
CA MET A 72 2.31 8.07 16.95
C MET A 72 2.51 6.55 16.94
N PRO A 73 3.75 6.06 16.88
CA PRO A 73 4.03 4.64 16.63
C PRO A 73 3.63 3.75 17.83
N HIS A 74 3.23 4.36 18.95
CA HIS A 74 2.72 3.68 20.12
C HIS A 74 1.72 4.58 20.88
N PRO A 75 0.65 4.03 21.50
CA PRO A 75 -0.31 4.83 22.28
C PRO A 75 0.27 5.61 23.44
N ARG A 76 1.43 5.21 23.98
CA ARG A 76 2.15 5.92 25.06
C ARG A 76 3.02 7.07 24.55
N ILE A 77 3.15 7.25 23.24
CA ILE A 77 3.77 8.45 22.66
C ILE A 77 2.62 9.39 22.29
N LYS A 78 2.58 10.59 22.87
CA LYS A 78 1.50 11.54 22.65
C LYS A 78 2.05 12.82 22.02
N PRO A 79 1.39 13.40 20.99
CA PRO A 79 1.74 14.74 20.54
C PRO A 79 1.56 15.74 21.68
N VAL A 80 2.35 16.81 21.67
CA VAL A 80 2.12 17.94 22.56
C VAL A 80 0.80 18.61 22.20
N ARG A 81 -0.08 18.73 23.19
CA ARG A 81 -1.41 19.29 23.00
C ARG A 81 -1.37 20.81 22.93
N MET A 82 -2.00 21.36 21.90
CA MET A 82 -2.21 22.79 21.70
C MET A 82 -3.70 23.15 21.86
N PRO A 83 -4.03 24.43 22.14
CA PRO A 83 -5.41 24.87 22.28
C PRO A 83 -6.27 24.53 21.04
N ARG A 84 -7.57 24.31 21.28
CA ARG A 84 -8.58 23.99 20.23
C ARG A 84 -8.36 22.66 19.50
N GLY A 85 -7.85 21.64 20.19
CA GLY A 85 -7.71 20.29 19.62
C GLY A 85 -6.61 20.21 18.56
N ARG A 86 -5.53 20.98 18.74
CA ARG A 86 -4.42 21.08 17.79
C ARG A 86 -3.15 20.44 18.34
N ALA A 87 -2.23 20.13 17.45
CA ALA A 87 -0.84 19.78 17.74
C ALA A 87 0.09 20.64 16.87
N LEU A 88 1.40 20.48 17.06
CA LEU A 88 2.40 21.12 16.21
C LEU A 88 3.00 20.10 15.23
N VAL A 89 3.32 20.58 14.03
CA VAL A 89 4.17 19.89 13.06
C VAL A 89 5.24 20.85 12.57
N ALA A 90 6.48 20.40 12.50
CA ALA A 90 7.61 21.19 12.04
C ALA A 90 8.27 20.54 10.83
N PHE A 91 8.50 21.36 9.80
CA PHE A 91 9.30 21.01 8.63
C PHE A 91 10.62 21.75 8.72
N SER A 92 11.70 20.99 8.91
CA SER A 92 13.06 21.55 9.02
C SER A 92 13.88 21.09 7.82
N CYS A 93 14.16 22.02 6.91
CA CYS A 93 14.92 21.79 5.69
C CYS A 93 16.39 22.16 5.94
N TYR A 94 17.28 21.21 5.70
CA TYR A 94 18.71 21.33 5.91
C TYR A 94 19.47 21.15 4.60
N GLU A 95 20.38 22.08 4.33
CA GLU A 95 21.44 21.92 3.35
C GLU A 95 22.75 21.71 4.12
N TYR A 96 23.19 20.46 4.25
CA TYR A 96 24.42 20.12 4.95
C TYR A 96 25.61 20.23 3.99
N LYS A 97 26.31 21.36 4.03
CA LYS A 97 27.48 21.61 3.16
C LYS A 97 28.74 20.92 3.66
N LYS A 98 28.84 20.66 4.97
CA LYS A 98 29.97 19.95 5.58
C LYS A 98 29.48 18.92 6.58
N VAL A 99 29.81 17.66 6.34
CA VAL A 99 29.43 16.53 7.19
C VAL A 99 30.67 15.73 7.51
N LEU A 100 30.93 15.46 8.79
CA LEU A 100 32.15 14.76 9.18
C LEU A 100 32.17 13.35 8.55
N GLY A 101 33.18 13.07 7.73
CA GLY A 101 33.37 11.79 7.08
C GLY A 101 32.43 11.47 5.92
N VAL A 102 31.51 12.37 5.55
CA VAL A 102 30.44 12.11 4.57
C VAL A 102 30.31 13.26 3.58
N ALA A 103 29.91 12.96 2.35
CA ALA A 103 29.62 13.97 1.34
C ALA A 103 28.43 14.88 1.72
N PRO A 104 28.40 16.12 1.21
CA PRO A 104 27.28 17.05 1.40
C PRO A 104 25.94 16.47 0.91
N TYR A 105 24.84 16.83 1.57
CA TYR A 105 23.50 16.38 1.19
C TYR A 105 22.41 17.30 1.73
N ASN A 106 21.22 17.22 1.13
CA ASN A 106 20.02 17.90 1.61
C ASN A 106 19.13 16.93 2.38
N GLU A 107 18.38 17.44 3.35
CA GLU A 107 17.47 16.67 4.21
C GLU A 107 16.26 17.51 4.58
N ILE A 108 15.09 16.89 4.72
CA ILE A 108 13.92 17.51 5.35
C ILE A 108 13.54 16.65 6.55
N ALA A 109 13.65 17.18 7.76
CA ALA A 109 13.12 16.52 8.95
C ALA A 109 11.67 16.97 9.19
N MET A 110 10.74 16.03 9.05
CA MET A 110 9.31 16.26 9.34
C MET A 110 8.98 15.69 10.71
N THR A 111 8.69 16.57 11.66
CA THR A 111 8.66 16.22 13.09
C THR A 111 7.39 16.70 13.79
N ILE A 112 6.98 15.93 14.80
CA ILE A 112 5.92 16.29 15.74
C ILE A 112 6.57 16.33 17.14
N PRO A 113 6.42 17.43 17.90
CA PRO A 113 6.80 17.44 19.31
C PRO A 113 5.93 16.47 20.11
N VAL A 114 6.55 15.61 20.91
CA VAL A 114 5.90 14.52 21.64
C VAL A 114 6.33 14.47 23.10
N MET A 115 5.48 13.81 23.90
CA MET A 115 5.77 13.32 25.23
C MET A 115 5.75 11.79 25.21
N VAL A 116 6.78 11.15 25.77
CA VAL A 116 6.87 9.69 25.89
C VAL A 116 6.45 9.27 27.29
N ASP A 117 5.39 8.46 27.35
CA ASP A 117 4.76 7.95 28.58
C ASP A 117 4.32 9.01 29.62
N PRO A 118 3.64 10.11 29.21
CA PRO A 118 3.31 11.17 30.15
C PRO A 118 2.25 10.73 31.17
N LEU A 119 2.53 10.94 32.45
CA LEU A 119 1.53 10.83 33.53
C LEU A 119 0.39 11.86 33.35
N VAL A 120 0.72 13.06 32.88
CA VAL A 120 -0.24 14.14 32.58
C VAL A 120 0.19 14.88 31.31
N ASN A 121 -0.67 14.93 30.29
CA ASN A 121 -0.42 15.69 29.07
C ASN A 121 -0.99 17.12 29.21
N VAL A 122 -0.24 18.01 29.87
CA VAL A 122 -0.62 19.41 30.07
C VAL A 122 -0.40 20.20 28.77
N PRO A 123 -1.44 20.89 28.23
CA PRO A 123 -1.29 21.65 27.00
C PRO A 123 -0.20 22.72 27.09
N VAL A 124 0.59 22.89 26.03
CA VAL A 124 1.62 23.94 25.85
C VAL A 124 2.81 23.88 26.81
N LEU A 125 2.67 23.34 28.02
CA LEU A 125 3.69 23.40 29.08
C LEU A 125 5.03 22.76 28.69
N PRO A 126 5.08 21.57 28.04
CA PRO A 126 6.35 20.98 27.60
C PRO A 126 7.10 21.84 26.58
N MET A 127 6.43 22.75 25.88
CA MET A 127 7.06 23.64 24.90
C MET A 127 7.69 24.90 25.52
N VAL A 128 7.33 25.23 26.76
CA VAL A 128 7.81 26.42 27.48
C VAL A 128 8.84 26.05 28.57
N ALA A 129 8.78 24.81 29.05
CA ALA A 129 9.66 24.29 30.09
C ALA A 129 10.22 22.91 29.74
N ASP A 130 10.68 22.74 28.49
CA ASP A 130 11.28 21.51 27.95
C ASP A 130 12.31 20.87 28.89
N LYS A 131 13.18 21.66 29.51
CA LYS A 131 14.20 21.19 30.48
C LYS A 131 13.63 20.59 31.78
N LEU A 132 12.35 20.76 32.07
CA LEU A 132 11.67 20.14 33.23
C LEU A 132 11.03 18.79 32.88
N PHE A 133 11.01 18.40 31.61
CA PHE A 133 10.37 17.19 31.13
C PHE A 133 11.37 16.32 30.37
N GLU A 134 12.02 15.38 31.06
CA GLU A 134 12.96 14.42 30.44
C GLU A 134 12.29 13.57 29.33
N GLU A 135 10.97 13.41 29.41
CA GLU A 135 10.10 12.68 28.47
C GLU A 135 9.78 13.47 27.19
N PHE A 136 10.12 14.76 27.11
CA PHE A 136 9.87 15.60 25.94
C PHE A 136 10.89 15.34 24.82
N GLY A 137 10.43 15.38 23.58
CA GLY A 137 11.28 15.33 22.41
C GLY A 137 10.50 15.42 21.11
N TYR A 138 11.13 14.99 20.03
CA TYR A 138 10.56 15.06 18.68
C TYR A 138 10.44 13.66 18.09
N TYR A 139 9.27 13.34 17.56
CA TYR A 139 9.07 12.14 16.74
C TYR A 139 9.20 12.52 15.26
N VAL A 140 10.11 11.85 14.55
CA VAL A 140 10.30 12.01 13.11
C VAL A 140 9.40 11.01 12.39
N PHE A 141 8.42 11.51 11.64
CA PHE A 141 7.50 10.66 10.90
C PHE A 141 7.82 10.58 9.40
N SER A 142 8.70 11.43 8.88
CA SER A 142 9.25 11.33 7.53
C SER A 142 10.55 12.12 7.45
N MET A 143 11.54 11.61 6.70
CA MET A 143 12.85 12.23 6.61
C MET A 143 13.52 12.02 5.24
N PRO A 144 13.02 12.65 4.17
CA PRO A 144 13.67 12.54 2.86
C PRO A 144 15.09 13.13 2.89
N VAL A 145 16.00 12.49 2.17
CA VAL A 145 17.41 12.86 2.04
C VAL A 145 17.92 12.68 0.62
N THR A 146 18.93 13.43 0.20
CA THR A 146 19.54 13.27 -1.14
C THR A 146 20.72 12.29 -1.15
N SER A 147 20.96 11.54 -0.08
CA SER A 147 22.14 10.66 0.04
C SER A 147 21.75 9.26 0.52
N LEU A 148 22.06 8.24 -0.29
CA LEU A 148 21.84 6.84 0.06
C LEU A 148 22.66 6.44 1.28
N GLU A 149 23.91 6.87 1.36
CA GLU A 149 24.76 6.63 2.52
C GLU A 149 24.10 7.14 3.81
N ASN A 150 23.51 8.34 3.78
CA ASN A 150 22.80 8.87 4.95
C ASN A 150 21.45 8.22 5.22
N GLN A 151 20.75 7.75 4.19
CA GLN A 151 19.58 6.90 4.42
C GLN A 151 19.98 5.64 5.19
N LEU A 152 21.01 4.92 4.74
CA LEU A 152 21.48 3.70 5.38
C LEU A 152 21.89 3.95 6.84
N ARG A 153 22.66 5.02 7.09
CA ARG A 153 23.05 5.43 8.44
C ARG A 153 21.81 5.72 9.30
N GLY A 154 20.90 6.57 8.80
CA GLY A 154 19.63 6.93 9.44
C GLY A 154 18.83 5.72 9.90
N VAL A 155 18.55 4.83 8.96
CA VAL A 155 17.69 3.65 9.18
C VAL A 155 18.38 2.64 10.09
N ARG A 156 19.67 2.32 9.87
CA ARG A 156 20.33 1.20 10.55
C ARG A 156 20.89 1.55 11.93
N ILE A 157 21.30 2.80 12.16
CA ILE A 157 21.82 3.24 13.46
C ILE A 157 20.69 3.74 14.36
N TRP A 158 19.79 4.56 13.80
CA TRP A 158 18.81 5.30 14.59
C TRP A 158 17.37 4.85 14.36
N GLY A 159 17.09 3.97 13.40
CA GLY A 159 15.70 3.64 13.05
C GLY A 159 14.92 4.84 12.50
N LEU A 160 15.63 5.82 11.92
CA LEU A 160 15.00 7.00 11.34
C LEU A 160 14.35 6.64 10.00
N PRO A 161 13.17 7.22 9.68
CA PRO A 161 12.45 6.95 8.45
C PRO A 161 13.04 7.71 7.25
N LYS A 162 14.32 7.49 6.98
CA LYS A 162 15.03 8.15 5.89
C LYS A 162 14.73 7.48 4.56
N VAL A 163 14.46 8.28 3.53
CA VAL A 163 14.24 7.81 2.16
C VAL A 163 15.02 8.70 1.19
N VAL A 164 15.67 8.11 0.20
CA VAL A 164 16.38 8.85 -0.83
C VAL A 164 15.36 9.49 -1.77
N GLN A 165 15.35 10.82 -1.81
CA GLN A 165 14.51 11.61 -2.69
C GLN A 165 15.25 12.84 -3.19
N GLU A 166 14.80 13.40 -4.32
CA GLU A 166 15.33 14.67 -4.79
C GLU A 166 14.81 15.80 -3.90
N ILE A 167 15.73 16.66 -3.44
CA ILE A 167 15.40 17.82 -2.62
C ILE A 167 16.16 19.01 -3.17
N ASP A 168 15.42 19.98 -3.70
CA ASP A 168 15.96 21.26 -4.13
C ASP A 168 15.80 22.29 -3.01
N ILE A 169 16.87 23.04 -2.73
CA ILE A 169 16.88 24.16 -1.78
C ILE A 169 17.50 25.32 -2.51
N ARG A 170 16.76 26.42 -2.64
CA ARG A 170 17.18 27.60 -3.39
C ARG A 170 16.68 28.87 -2.72
N GLU A 171 17.33 29.98 -3.03
CA GLU A 171 16.89 31.31 -2.60
C GLU A 171 16.08 31.96 -3.71
N GLU A 172 14.84 32.34 -3.41
CA GLU A 172 13.96 33.10 -4.30
C GLU A 172 13.58 34.42 -3.64
N GLY A 173 14.21 35.51 -4.07
CA GLY A 173 13.97 36.84 -3.50
C GLY A 173 14.38 36.91 -2.03
N ARG A 174 13.39 37.00 -1.12
CA ARG A 174 13.61 37.04 0.33
C ARG A 174 13.36 35.71 1.03
N ASP A 175 13.04 34.65 0.28
CA ASP A 175 12.70 33.35 0.85
C ASP A 175 13.74 32.28 0.50
N CYS A 176 13.89 31.32 1.40
CA CYS A 176 14.45 30.02 1.11
C CYS A 176 13.30 29.08 0.72
N VAL A 177 13.37 28.52 -0.49
CA VAL A 177 12.37 27.62 -1.05
C VAL A 177 12.95 26.22 -1.09
N THR A 178 12.25 25.29 -0.45
CA THR A 178 12.58 23.86 -0.49
C THR A 178 11.50 23.12 -1.25
N THR A 179 11.89 22.34 -2.26
CA THR A 179 10.99 21.46 -3.02
C THR A 179 11.47 20.02 -2.90
N ALA A 180 10.57 19.10 -2.58
CA ALA A 180 10.86 17.66 -2.59
C ALA A 180 10.00 16.95 -3.63
N PHE A 181 10.59 15.93 -4.26
CA PHE A 181 10.03 15.24 -5.42
C PHE A 181 9.84 13.75 -5.16
N GLU A 182 8.80 13.19 -5.78
CA GLU A 182 8.60 11.76 -5.92
C GLU A 182 9.68 11.17 -6.86
N GLU A 183 9.77 9.85 -6.92
CA GLU A 183 10.75 9.17 -7.79
C GLU A 183 10.56 9.47 -9.29
N ASP A 184 9.33 9.79 -9.72
CA ASP A 184 9.02 10.17 -11.10
C ASP A 184 9.34 11.64 -11.43
N GLY A 185 9.86 12.40 -10.45
CA GLY A 185 10.19 13.82 -10.60
C GLY A 185 9.02 14.76 -10.34
N THR A 186 7.84 14.26 -9.95
CA THR A 186 6.70 15.11 -9.57
C THR A 186 6.96 15.73 -8.20
N PRO A 187 6.83 17.06 -8.02
CA PRO A 187 6.93 17.67 -6.70
C PRO A 187 5.75 17.22 -5.83
N TYR A 188 6.02 16.77 -4.60
CA TYR A 188 4.97 16.46 -3.62
C TYR A 188 4.86 17.51 -2.51
N PHE A 189 5.93 18.26 -2.29
CA PHE A 189 6.10 19.21 -1.19
C PHE A 189 6.89 20.43 -1.68
N GLU A 190 6.36 21.62 -1.46
CA GLU A 190 7.12 22.88 -1.57
C GLU A 190 6.89 23.73 -0.31
N LEU A 191 7.97 24.18 0.31
CA LEU A 191 7.96 25.06 1.48
C LEU A 191 8.74 26.34 1.23
N ARG A 192 8.15 27.48 1.57
CA ARG A 192 8.75 28.82 1.49
C ARG A 192 8.99 29.38 2.89
N VAL A 193 10.24 29.65 3.24
CA VAL A 193 10.63 30.19 4.55
C VAL A 193 11.27 31.57 4.36
N PRO A 194 10.71 32.64 4.93
CA PRO A 194 11.34 33.96 4.91
C PRO A 194 12.73 33.94 5.53
N MET A 195 13.70 34.55 4.86
CA MET A 195 15.07 34.65 5.35
C MET A 195 15.26 35.81 6.34
N ASP A 196 14.30 36.73 6.43
CA ASP A 196 14.25 37.83 7.40
C ASP A 196 13.42 37.48 8.64
N GLY A 197 13.63 38.25 9.72
CA GLY A 197 12.99 38.02 11.02
C GLY A 197 13.81 38.61 12.17
N GLU A 198 13.33 38.41 13.39
CA GLU A 198 14.01 38.86 14.60
C GLU A 198 15.23 37.97 14.88
N PRO A 199 16.46 38.50 14.89
CA PRO A 199 17.65 37.69 15.12
C PRO A 199 17.69 37.14 16.55
N THR A 200 17.74 35.81 16.67
CA THR A 200 17.69 35.08 17.94
C THR A 200 18.81 34.04 17.99
N GLU A 201 19.59 34.04 19.07
CA GLU A 201 20.63 33.03 19.30
C GLU A 201 20.01 31.75 19.88
N PHE A 202 20.39 30.61 19.30
CA PHE A 202 20.01 29.29 19.79
C PHE A 202 21.25 28.49 20.12
N ASP A 203 21.21 27.82 21.28
CA ASP A 203 22.15 26.80 21.72
C ASP A 203 21.31 25.74 22.43
N VAL A 204 20.82 24.78 21.64
CA VAL A 204 19.73 23.89 22.03
C VAL A 204 20.18 22.45 21.87
N THR A 205 19.86 21.66 22.89
CA THR A 205 19.98 20.21 22.91
C THR A 205 18.58 19.63 23.10
N SER A 206 18.21 18.66 22.27
CA SER A 206 16.88 18.04 22.32
C SER A 206 16.94 16.54 22.02
N ASN A 207 15.92 15.82 22.48
CA ASN A 207 15.79 14.39 22.25
C ASN A 207 14.96 14.11 21.00
N LEU A 208 15.43 13.16 20.20
CA LEU A 208 14.73 12.60 19.07
C LEU A 208 14.35 11.15 19.37
N TYR A 209 13.08 10.84 19.18
CA TYR A 209 12.53 9.50 19.38
C TYR A 209 12.27 8.80 18.05
N SER A 210 12.70 7.55 17.96
CA SER A 210 12.60 6.72 16.76
C SER A 210 12.44 5.24 17.11
N ARG A 211 12.03 4.41 16.15
CA ARG A 211 11.81 2.98 16.34
C ARG A 211 12.83 2.19 15.54
N LEU A 212 13.57 1.30 16.20
CA LEU A 212 14.44 0.31 15.54
C LEU A 212 14.01 -1.09 15.96
N GLY A 213 13.40 -1.85 15.05
CA GLY A 213 12.84 -3.16 15.37
C GLY A 213 11.68 -3.09 16.37
N ASP A 214 11.84 -3.74 17.53
CA ASP A 214 10.91 -3.71 18.67
C ASP A 214 11.28 -2.66 19.72
N GLU A 215 12.34 -1.89 19.54
CA GLU A 215 12.86 -0.94 20.52
C GLU A 215 12.54 0.52 20.17
N LEU A 216 12.23 1.31 21.20
CA LEU A 216 12.16 2.76 21.14
C LEU A 216 13.55 3.31 21.48
N LEU A 217 14.12 4.08 20.56
CA LEU A 217 15.39 4.75 20.73
C LEU A 217 15.18 6.21 21.07
N GLN A 218 16.08 6.76 21.89
CA GLN A 218 16.23 8.18 22.16
C GLN A 218 17.63 8.58 21.72
N SER A 219 17.74 9.61 20.88
CA SER A 219 19.04 10.11 20.40
C SER A 219 19.12 11.62 20.58
N GLU A 220 20.26 12.11 21.04
CA GLU A 220 20.45 13.53 21.28
C GLU A 220 20.86 14.25 19.99
N THR A 221 20.20 15.38 19.72
CA THR A 221 20.62 16.34 18.70
C THR A 221 20.89 17.68 19.35
N SER A 222 22.04 18.27 19.02
CA SER A 222 22.45 19.57 19.53
C SER A 222 22.75 20.50 18.36
N PHE A 223 22.29 21.75 18.43
CA PHE A 223 22.64 22.75 17.44
C PHE A 223 22.89 24.11 18.08
N LYS A 224 23.77 24.88 17.43
CA LYS A 224 24.09 26.24 17.80
C LYS A 224 24.15 27.12 16.56
N GLY A 225 23.46 28.26 16.62
CA GLY A 225 23.46 29.24 15.54
C GLY A 225 22.53 30.41 15.80
N ARG A 226 22.73 31.46 15.02
CA ARG A 226 21.85 32.64 15.00
C ARG A 226 20.77 32.45 13.94
N PHE A 227 19.51 32.53 14.35
CA PHE A 227 18.36 32.38 13.46
C PHE A 227 17.58 33.67 13.35
N ASN A 228 17.08 33.98 12.17
CA ASN A 228 16.02 34.96 11.98
C ASN A 228 14.68 34.28 12.25
N VAL A 229 13.95 34.79 13.24
CA VAL A 229 12.72 34.16 13.74
C VAL A 229 11.53 35.08 13.54
N THR A 230 10.47 34.54 12.95
CA THR A 230 9.18 35.24 12.80
C THR A 230 8.11 34.43 13.51
N LYS A 231 7.33 35.06 14.41
CA LYS A 231 6.32 34.39 15.25
C LYS A 231 4.95 35.04 15.06
N TYR A 232 3.91 34.22 14.91
CA TYR A 232 2.53 34.69 14.79
C TYR A 232 1.71 34.24 16.00
N MET A 233 1.93 34.92 17.13
CA MET A 233 1.33 34.54 18.43
C MET A 233 -0.20 34.53 18.42
N GLN A 234 -0.83 35.33 17.58
CA GLN A 234 -2.28 35.35 17.38
C GLN A 234 -2.85 34.00 16.94
N LEU A 235 -2.07 33.16 16.24
CA LEU A 235 -2.49 31.84 15.76
C LEU A 235 -2.59 30.79 16.88
N LEU A 236 -2.09 31.08 18.08
CA LEU A 236 -2.41 30.28 19.27
C LEU A 236 -3.90 30.32 19.59
N VAL A 237 -4.59 31.39 19.18
CA VAL A 237 -6.02 31.61 19.43
C VAL A 237 -6.84 31.53 18.13
N GLN A 238 -6.33 32.08 17.04
CA GLN A 238 -7.01 32.07 15.74
C GLN A 238 -6.70 30.76 15.00
N LYS A 239 -7.72 30.17 14.38
CA LYS A 239 -7.62 28.92 13.61
C LYS A 239 -7.91 29.20 12.14
N ASP A 240 -7.36 28.39 11.24
CA ASP A 240 -7.70 28.36 9.80
C ASP A 240 -7.47 29.72 9.12
N GLN A 241 -6.45 30.43 9.57
CA GLN A 241 -6.01 31.67 8.94
C GLN A 241 -5.23 31.37 7.67
N LYS A 242 -5.36 32.25 6.67
CA LYS A 242 -4.62 32.13 5.42
C LYS A 242 -3.45 33.11 5.42
N PRO A 243 -2.23 32.67 5.03
CA PRO A 243 -1.13 33.59 4.81
C PRO A 243 -1.40 34.47 3.57
N GLU A 244 -0.71 35.61 3.47
CA GLU A 244 -0.83 36.52 2.32
C GLU A 244 -0.47 35.85 0.98
N ARG A 245 0.35 34.80 1.04
CA ARG A 245 0.76 33.97 -0.10
C ARG A 245 0.95 32.52 0.34
N PRO A 246 0.87 31.54 -0.58
CA PRO A 246 1.12 30.14 -0.26
C PRO A 246 2.52 29.96 0.37
N VAL A 247 2.55 29.33 1.55
CA VAL A 247 3.79 29.01 2.27
C VAL A 247 4.16 27.54 2.08
N LEU A 248 3.17 26.67 2.22
CA LEU A 248 3.31 25.22 2.07
C LEU A 248 2.35 24.77 0.97
N THR A 249 2.90 24.13 -0.06
CA THR A 249 2.15 23.48 -1.14
C THR A 249 2.37 21.98 -1.01
N ILE A 250 1.27 21.24 -0.91
CA ILE A 250 1.27 19.78 -0.91
C ILE A 250 0.52 19.33 -2.16
N HIS A 251 1.11 18.41 -2.93
CA HIS A 251 0.50 17.90 -4.17
C HIS A 251 -0.13 16.52 -3.95
N ASP A 252 -1.19 16.23 -4.71
CA ASP A 252 -1.91 14.94 -4.65
C ASP A 252 -1.06 13.79 -5.22
N THR A 253 -0.17 13.29 -4.38
CA THR A 253 0.86 12.28 -4.67
C THR A 253 0.94 11.31 -3.48
N PRO A 254 1.54 10.12 -3.61
CA PRO A 254 1.66 9.18 -2.50
C PRO A 254 2.29 9.80 -1.24
N SER A 255 3.40 10.53 -1.38
CA SER A 255 4.08 11.21 -0.27
C SER A 255 3.32 12.45 0.20
N GLY A 256 2.72 13.20 -0.73
CA GLY A 256 1.91 14.39 -0.39
C GLY A 256 0.65 14.05 0.41
N ARG A 257 -0.07 12.98 0.07
CA ARG A 257 -1.26 12.51 0.81
C ARG A 257 -0.97 12.22 2.29
N VAL A 258 0.26 11.78 2.60
CA VAL A 258 0.68 11.57 4.00
C VAL A 258 0.63 12.89 4.78
N LEU A 259 1.02 13.99 4.15
CA LEU A 259 1.00 15.33 4.76
C LEU A 259 -0.41 15.91 4.82
N GLU A 260 -1.27 15.60 3.84
CA GLU A 260 -2.67 16.04 3.84
C GLU A 260 -3.47 15.45 5.02
N GLU A 261 -3.18 14.21 5.43
CA GLU A 261 -3.89 13.55 6.53
C GLU A 261 -3.71 14.24 7.90
N LEU A 262 -2.65 15.04 8.06
CA LEU A 262 -2.40 15.82 9.27
C LEU A 262 -3.39 16.99 9.45
N GLU A 263 -4.10 17.39 8.39
CA GLU A 263 -4.94 18.60 8.38
C GLU A 263 -4.15 19.82 8.86
N ILE A 264 -3.02 20.09 8.20
CA ILE A 264 -2.10 21.18 8.51
C ILE A 264 -2.79 22.51 8.18
N GLU A 265 -2.77 23.45 9.13
CA GLU A 265 -3.30 24.80 8.89
C GLU A 265 -2.43 25.54 7.85
N GLU A 266 -3.05 26.31 6.95
CA GLU A 266 -2.34 26.99 5.85
C GLU A 266 -1.29 28.00 6.35
N HIS A 267 -1.55 28.66 7.49
CA HIS A 267 -0.65 29.66 8.05
C HIS A 267 0.30 29.05 9.10
N PRO A 268 1.63 29.16 8.93
CA PRO A 268 2.58 28.71 9.92
C PRO A 268 2.52 29.57 11.19
N PHE A 269 2.71 28.93 12.33
CA PHE A 269 2.84 29.57 13.62
C PHE A 269 4.20 30.29 13.77
N GLN A 270 5.26 29.72 13.19
CA GLN A 270 6.62 30.27 13.33
C GLN A 270 7.51 29.87 12.16
N PHE A 271 8.39 30.78 11.77
CA PHE A 271 9.52 30.53 10.88
C PHE A 271 10.84 30.68 11.62
N ARG A 272 11.84 29.92 11.20
CA ARG A 272 13.25 30.11 11.59
C ARG A 272 14.14 29.92 10.37
N PHE A 273 15.10 30.82 10.17
CA PHE A 273 16.08 30.68 9.10
C PHE A 273 17.50 31.00 9.57
N SER A 274 18.48 30.21 9.17
CA SER A 274 19.91 30.44 9.42
C SER A 274 20.75 29.97 8.23
N LYS A 275 21.88 30.64 7.94
CA LYS A 275 22.79 30.29 6.82
C LYS A 275 24.10 29.65 7.26
N PRO A 276 24.66 30.03 8.42
CA PRO A 276 25.51 29.08 9.10
C PRO A 276 24.92 28.77 10.47
N MET A 277 24.53 27.52 10.63
CA MET A 277 24.49 26.89 11.95
C MET A 277 25.49 25.74 12.01
N THR A 278 25.83 25.36 13.24
CA THR A 278 26.58 24.13 13.55
C THR A 278 25.66 23.19 14.30
N SER A 279 25.73 21.90 14.02
CA SER A 279 24.97 20.90 14.75
C SER A 279 25.71 19.58 14.86
N CYS A 280 25.22 18.72 15.76
CA CYS A 280 25.68 17.36 15.85
C CYS A 280 24.52 16.41 16.21
N PHE A 281 24.67 15.16 15.78
CA PHE A 281 23.70 14.10 16.08
C PHE A 281 24.44 12.87 16.62
N ASP A 282 24.12 12.48 17.85
CA ASP A 282 24.82 11.40 18.53
C ASP A 282 24.14 10.04 18.35
N LEU A 283 24.86 8.97 18.70
CA LEU A 283 24.32 7.62 18.80
C LEU A 283 23.11 7.57 19.75
N PRO A 284 22.22 6.57 19.60
CA PRO A 284 21.18 6.31 20.58
C PRO A 284 21.75 6.25 22.00
N ASN A 285 21.08 6.93 22.92
CA ASN A 285 21.48 7.04 24.31
C ASN A 285 21.43 5.65 24.96
N ALA A 286 22.60 5.07 25.25
CA ALA A 286 22.71 3.75 25.86
C ALA A 286 22.13 3.67 27.29
N ALA A 287 21.97 4.81 27.96
CA ALA A 287 21.36 4.88 29.29
C ALA A 287 19.82 5.03 29.24
N PHE A 288 19.24 5.29 28.06
CA PHE A 288 17.79 5.45 27.92
C PHE A 288 17.09 4.10 28.11
N GLN A 289 16.20 4.03 29.08
CA GLN A 289 15.35 2.87 29.31
C GLN A 289 13.97 3.12 28.70
N ALA A 290 13.69 2.46 27.57
CA ALA A 290 12.41 2.58 26.91
C ALA A 290 11.26 2.13 27.85
N PRO A 291 10.23 2.96 28.06
CA PRO A 291 9.14 2.64 28.99
C PRO A 291 8.24 1.51 28.48
N PHE A 292 8.38 1.12 27.21
CA PHE A 292 7.71 0.00 26.56
C PHE A 292 8.58 -0.54 25.41
N ARG A 293 8.25 -1.75 24.97
CA ARG A 293 8.68 -2.29 23.68
C ARG A 293 7.52 -2.24 22.71
N PHE A 294 7.82 -2.12 21.42
CA PHE A 294 6.80 -2.26 20.41
C PHE A 294 6.46 -3.74 20.25
N ASP A 295 5.17 -4.07 20.32
CA ASP A 295 4.72 -5.40 19.95
C ASP A 295 5.09 -5.71 18.48
N ARG A 296 5.29 -7.01 18.18
CA ARG A 296 5.31 -7.47 16.78
C ARG A 296 4.05 -6.91 16.09
N PRO A 297 4.16 -6.40 14.85
CA PRO A 297 3.09 -5.59 14.26
C PRO A 297 1.73 -6.28 14.39
N SER A 298 0.81 -5.59 15.06
CA SER A 298 -0.59 -6.00 15.21
C SER A 298 -1.34 -5.86 13.87
N PRO A 299 -2.29 -6.75 13.55
CA PRO A 299 -3.20 -6.62 12.39
C PRO A 299 -3.94 -5.28 12.33
N GLU A 300 -4.16 -4.65 13.48
CA GLU A 300 -4.93 -3.41 13.67
C GLU A 300 -4.07 -2.12 13.62
N GLU A 301 -2.93 -2.13 12.92
CA GLU A 301 -2.16 -0.90 12.69
C GLU A 301 -3.04 0.16 11.97
N PRO A 302 -3.14 1.41 12.50
CA PRO A 302 -3.93 2.46 11.87
C PRO A 302 -3.56 2.63 10.40
N ARG A 303 -4.57 2.78 9.52
CA ARG A 303 -4.42 2.89 8.05
C ARG A 303 -3.31 3.85 7.63
N PHE A 304 -3.14 4.92 8.39
CA PHE A 304 -2.11 5.92 8.16
C PHE A 304 -0.69 5.47 8.53
N GLN A 305 -0.47 4.73 9.62
CA GLN A 305 0.85 4.15 9.92
C GLN A 305 1.26 3.11 8.88
N LYS A 306 0.28 2.38 8.33
CA LYS A 306 0.49 1.56 7.12
C LYS A 306 0.88 2.40 5.90
N LEU A 307 0.27 3.58 5.68
CA LEU A 307 0.62 4.48 4.59
C LEU A 307 2.03 5.09 4.78
N VAL A 308 2.34 5.58 5.97
CA VAL A 308 3.66 6.10 6.36
C VAL A 308 4.71 5.01 6.20
N ARG A 309 4.47 3.79 6.71
CA ARG A 309 5.35 2.63 6.47
C ARG A 309 5.41 2.18 5.02
N ARG A 310 4.38 2.41 4.23
CA ARG A 310 4.36 2.08 2.80
C ARG A 310 5.17 3.08 1.98
N VAL A 311 5.16 4.36 2.35
CA VAL A 311 6.01 5.42 1.78
C VAL A 311 7.46 5.29 2.29
N GLN A 312 7.66 5.02 3.58
CA GLN A 312 8.98 4.78 4.19
C GLN A 312 9.58 3.41 3.80
N GLY A 313 8.73 2.40 3.64
CA GLY A 313 9.06 1.01 3.33
C GLY A 313 9.15 0.71 1.83
N VAL A 314 9.09 1.73 0.98
CA VAL A 314 9.64 1.62 -0.40
C VAL A 314 11.13 1.29 -0.34
N ILE A 315 11.83 1.53 0.77
CA ILE A 315 13.23 1.10 0.93
C ILE A 315 13.48 0.66 2.38
N ASP A 316 13.35 -0.64 2.68
CA ASP A 316 14.15 -1.30 3.72
C ASP A 316 15.44 -1.79 3.07
N PRO A 317 16.55 -1.04 3.13
CA PRO A 317 17.79 -1.44 2.48
C PRO A 317 18.57 -2.44 3.33
N SER A 318 18.12 -2.78 4.56
CA SER A 318 18.68 -3.89 5.34
C SER A 318 18.05 -5.23 4.96
N LYS A 319 16.86 -5.20 4.33
CA LYS A 319 16.26 -6.31 3.60
C LYS A 319 16.43 -6.13 2.10
N ARG A 320 17.67 -6.40 1.68
CA ARG A 320 18.14 -6.59 0.30
C ARG A 320 18.28 -5.30 -0.53
N PRO A 321 19.37 -5.15 -1.29
CA PRO A 321 19.34 -4.30 -2.49
C PRO A 321 18.19 -4.77 -3.37
N LEU A 322 17.63 -3.89 -4.22
CA LEU A 322 16.87 -4.29 -5.42
C LEU A 322 17.77 -5.20 -6.28
N LYS A 323 17.89 -6.47 -5.89
CA LYS A 323 18.66 -7.51 -6.58
C LYS A 323 17.84 -7.88 -7.80
N SER A 324 18.15 -7.20 -8.90
CA SER A 324 17.64 -7.41 -10.25
C SER A 324 16.12 -7.28 -10.38
N GLN A 325 15.65 -6.35 -11.22
CA GLN A 325 14.25 -6.38 -11.69
C GLN A 325 13.89 -7.82 -12.10
N LYS A 326 12.92 -8.42 -11.40
CA LYS A 326 12.40 -9.76 -11.68
C LYS A 326 11.87 -9.84 -13.10
N LYS A 327 12.17 -10.90 -13.82
CA LYS A 327 11.57 -11.19 -15.12
C LYS A 327 10.21 -11.86 -14.91
N ILE A 328 9.13 -11.21 -15.34
CA ILE A 328 7.75 -11.68 -15.12
C ILE A 328 7.13 -12.18 -16.43
N LEU A 329 6.81 -13.47 -16.48
CA LEU A 329 6.11 -14.07 -17.62
C LEU A 329 4.62 -14.20 -17.30
N PHE A 330 3.76 -13.51 -18.04
CA PHE A 330 2.31 -13.73 -18.02
C PHE A 330 1.95 -14.91 -18.92
N PHE A 331 1.59 -16.04 -18.31
CA PHE A 331 1.18 -17.25 -19.01
C PHE A 331 -0.34 -17.27 -19.16
N GLY A 332 -0.81 -17.02 -20.38
CA GLY A 332 -2.22 -16.85 -20.73
C GLY A 332 -2.65 -15.38 -20.70
N THR A 333 -3.01 -14.85 -21.87
CA THR A 333 -3.44 -13.46 -22.07
C THR A 333 -4.96 -13.32 -22.14
N GLY A 334 -5.71 -14.23 -21.50
CA GLY A 334 -7.17 -14.11 -21.36
C GLY A 334 -7.57 -12.89 -20.52
N VAL A 335 -8.87 -12.62 -20.37
CA VAL A 335 -9.41 -11.38 -19.76
C VAL A 335 -8.64 -10.88 -18.53
N ILE A 336 -8.40 -11.73 -17.52
CA ILE A 336 -7.68 -11.32 -16.30
C ILE A 336 -6.18 -11.13 -16.54
N GLY A 337 -5.50 -12.13 -17.13
CA GLY A 337 -4.06 -12.04 -17.40
C GLY A 337 -3.70 -10.89 -18.34
N GLY A 338 -4.54 -10.66 -19.36
CA GLY A 338 -4.42 -9.55 -20.29
C GLY A 338 -4.73 -8.19 -19.66
N THR A 339 -5.81 -8.03 -18.90
CA THR A 339 -6.09 -6.73 -18.23
C THR A 339 -5.00 -6.35 -17.24
N VAL A 340 -4.58 -7.27 -16.36
CA VAL A 340 -3.53 -6.98 -15.38
C VAL A 340 -2.17 -6.78 -16.05
N GLY A 341 -1.85 -7.61 -17.04
CA GLY A 341 -0.62 -7.44 -17.82
C GLY A 341 -0.56 -6.11 -18.57
N ALA A 342 -1.67 -5.68 -19.19
CA ALA A 342 -1.77 -4.39 -19.85
C ALA A 342 -1.64 -3.21 -18.87
N TRP A 343 -2.17 -3.33 -17.66
CA TRP A 343 -1.98 -2.31 -16.63
C TRP A 343 -0.56 -2.25 -16.08
N LEU A 344 0.18 -3.36 -16.11
CA LEU A 344 1.52 -3.44 -15.55
C LEU A 344 2.62 -3.11 -16.57
N ALA A 345 2.45 -3.51 -17.82
CA ALA A 345 3.45 -3.37 -18.88
C ALA A 345 3.99 -1.92 -19.07
N PRO A 346 3.18 -0.85 -18.98
CA PRO A 346 3.68 0.53 -19.07
C PRO A 346 4.63 0.93 -17.93
N HIS A 347 4.53 0.26 -16.78
CA HIS A 347 5.26 0.60 -15.56
C HIS A 347 6.37 -0.41 -15.22
N TYR A 348 6.48 -1.50 -15.96
CA TYR A 348 7.45 -2.56 -15.68
C TYR A 348 8.01 -3.21 -16.94
N SER A 349 9.27 -2.89 -17.25
CA SER A 349 9.91 -3.21 -18.53
C SER A 349 10.36 -4.66 -18.69
N ARG A 350 10.41 -5.47 -17.62
CA ARG A 350 10.84 -6.88 -17.66
C ARG A 350 9.68 -7.85 -17.66
N LEU A 351 8.71 -7.58 -18.53
CA LEU A 351 7.47 -8.32 -18.65
C LEU A 351 7.38 -8.92 -20.05
N GLN A 352 7.10 -10.23 -20.13
CA GLN A 352 6.75 -10.92 -21.37
C GLN A 352 5.44 -11.67 -21.18
N PHE A 353 4.79 -11.97 -22.30
CA PHE A 353 3.57 -12.76 -22.31
C PHE A 353 3.81 -14.08 -23.05
N PHE A 354 3.02 -15.09 -22.72
CA PHE A 354 2.97 -16.35 -23.42
C PHE A 354 1.53 -16.76 -23.70
N ASP A 355 1.22 -17.12 -24.94
CA ASP A 355 -0.06 -17.73 -25.32
C ASP A 355 0.11 -18.62 -26.56
N ARG A 356 -0.96 -19.28 -26.98
CA ARG A 356 -0.98 -20.15 -28.17
C ARG A 356 -0.58 -19.37 -29.43
N PRO A 357 0.03 -20.02 -30.44
CA PRO A 357 0.58 -19.34 -31.62
C PRO A 357 -0.36 -18.34 -32.31
N GLU A 358 -1.64 -18.69 -32.48
CA GLU A 358 -2.64 -17.82 -33.09
C GLU A 358 -2.92 -16.56 -32.26
N VAL A 359 -3.03 -16.72 -30.94
CA VAL A 359 -3.25 -15.60 -30.00
C VAL A 359 -2.01 -14.73 -29.92
N ALA A 360 -0.83 -15.34 -29.80
CA ALA A 360 0.44 -14.62 -29.75
C ALA A 360 0.64 -13.79 -31.03
N LYS A 361 0.41 -14.36 -32.21
CA LYS A 361 0.51 -13.63 -33.47
C LYS A 361 -0.41 -12.42 -33.49
N ASN A 362 -1.69 -12.61 -33.17
CA ASN A 362 -2.67 -11.52 -33.16
C ASN A 362 -2.23 -10.41 -32.19
N LEU A 363 -1.90 -10.74 -30.94
CA LEU A 363 -1.55 -9.74 -29.92
C LEU A 363 -0.22 -9.03 -30.16
N ASN A 364 0.75 -9.64 -30.83
CA ASN A 364 1.95 -8.92 -31.25
C ASN A 364 1.65 -7.89 -32.36
N GLU A 365 0.61 -8.09 -33.18
CA GLU A 365 0.18 -7.14 -34.22
C GLU A 365 -0.74 -6.04 -33.64
N SER A 366 -1.69 -6.43 -32.78
CA SER A 366 -2.78 -5.59 -32.30
C SER A 366 -2.56 -4.98 -30.91
N GLY A 367 -1.64 -5.54 -30.10
CA GLY A 367 -1.44 -5.16 -28.70
C GLY A 367 -2.58 -5.59 -27.78
N LEU A 368 -2.57 -5.11 -26.54
CA LEU A 368 -3.69 -5.23 -25.60
C LEU A 368 -4.37 -3.89 -25.42
N THR A 369 -5.68 -3.86 -25.54
CA THR A 369 -6.50 -2.66 -25.32
C THR A 369 -7.40 -2.85 -24.10
N THR A 370 -7.39 -1.89 -23.18
CA THR A 370 -8.30 -1.88 -22.01
C THR A 370 -9.11 -0.60 -21.90
N TYR A 371 -10.30 -0.68 -21.30
CA TYR A 371 -11.15 0.49 -21.03
C TYR A 371 -12.03 0.30 -19.79
N CYS A 372 -12.37 1.41 -19.13
CA CYS A 372 -13.26 1.41 -17.97
C CYS A 372 -14.74 1.46 -18.40
N LEU A 373 -15.62 0.72 -17.73
CA LEU A 373 -17.06 0.66 -18.02
C LEU A 373 -17.72 2.04 -18.08
N ASP A 374 -17.31 2.92 -17.15
CA ASP A 374 -17.87 4.27 -17.03
C ASP A 374 -17.34 5.23 -18.13
N GLN A 375 -16.33 4.81 -18.88
CA GLN A 375 -15.68 5.58 -19.96
C GLN A 375 -15.30 4.67 -21.14
N PRO A 376 -16.28 4.07 -21.85
CA PRO A 376 -16.02 3.06 -22.90
C PRO A 376 -15.29 3.59 -24.13
N ASP A 377 -15.34 4.91 -24.33
CA ASP A 377 -14.65 5.61 -25.42
C ASP A 377 -13.16 5.87 -25.11
N VAL A 378 -12.75 5.80 -23.83
CA VAL A 378 -11.36 5.98 -23.40
C VAL A 378 -10.67 4.62 -23.38
N ARG A 379 -10.00 4.30 -24.49
CA ARG A 379 -9.31 3.02 -24.71
C ARG A 379 -7.80 3.20 -24.65
N GLU A 380 -7.15 2.40 -23.82
CA GLU A 380 -5.69 2.39 -23.66
C GLU A 380 -5.12 1.15 -24.34
N ARG A 381 -4.36 1.35 -25.42
CA ARG A 381 -3.62 0.28 -26.10
C ARG A 381 -2.18 0.23 -25.58
N VAL A 382 -1.71 -0.97 -25.30
CA VAL A 382 -0.33 -1.28 -24.90
C VAL A 382 0.22 -2.32 -25.85
N ASP A 383 1.37 -2.00 -26.47
CA ASP A 383 2.09 -2.97 -27.27
C ASP A 383 2.84 -3.93 -26.35
N ILE A 384 2.75 -5.22 -26.66
CA ILE A 384 3.29 -6.29 -25.82
C ILE A 384 4.05 -7.31 -26.65
N GLU A 385 5.01 -7.96 -26.01
CA GLU A 385 5.74 -9.08 -26.62
C GLU A 385 5.12 -10.40 -26.14
N VAL A 386 4.48 -11.12 -27.07
CA VAL A 386 3.85 -12.42 -26.78
C VAL A 386 4.62 -13.55 -27.43
N LYS A 387 5.08 -14.50 -26.64
CA LYS A 387 5.77 -15.71 -27.09
C LYS A 387 4.78 -16.86 -27.28
N SER A 388 5.08 -17.74 -28.22
CA SER A 388 4.31 -18.97 -28.47
C SER A 388 5.11 -20.24 -28.23
N GLU A 389 6.41 -20.10 -27.99
CA GLU A 389 7.36 -21.17 -27.66
C GLU A 389 8.10 -20.75 -26.39
N LEU A 390 8.21 -21.65 -25.41
CA LEU A 390 8.79 -21.34 -24.10
C LEU A 390 10.28 -21.05 -24.18
N GLU A 391 10.95 -21.64 -25.17
CA GLU A 391 12.36 -21.47 -25.49
C GLU A 391 12.66 -20.04 -26.00
N GLN A 392 11.66 -19.35 -26.53
CA GLN A 392 11.76 -17.96 -27.00
C GLN A 392 11.46 -16.93 -25.91
N ALA A 393 10.87 -17.36 -24.78
CA ALA A 393 10.67 -16.53 -23.61
C ALA A 393 11.96 -16.44 -22.80
N PHE A 394 12.14 -15.35 -22.05
CA PHE A 394 13.20 -15.32 -21.07
C PHE A 394 12.99 -16.41 -20.00
N ILE A 395 14.05 -16.79 -19.30
CA ILE A 395 13.92 -17.58 -18.07
C ILE A 395 13.25 -16.67 -17.00
N PRO A 396 12.02 -16.99 -16.55
CA PRO A 396 11.26 -16.12 -15.67
C PRO A 396 11.68 -16.31 -14.20
N ASP A 397 11.68 -15.22 -13.44
CA ASP A 397 11.75 -15.28 -11.98
C ASP A 397 10.35 -15.46 -11.38
N VAL A 398 9.33 -14.94 -12.07
CA VAL A 398 7.92 -15.00 -11.69
C VAL A 398 7.09 -15.41 -12.90
N ILE A 399 6.16 -16.36 -12.72
CA ILE A 399 5.18 -16.73 -13.74
C ILE A 399 3.78 -16.43 -13.21
N VAL A 400 3.04 -15.62 -13.95
CA VAL A 400 1.67 -15.22 -13.63
C VAL A 400 0.71 -16.08 -14.45
N LEU A 401 -0.12 -16.87 -13.80
CA LEU A 401 -1.05 -17.78 -14.45
C LEU A 401 -2.39 -17.08 -14.70
N GLY A 402 -2.59 -16.63 -15.94
CA GLY A 402 -3.84 -16.04 -16.45
C GLY A 402 -4.79 -17.06 -17.11
N VAL A 403 -4.46 -18.35 -17.08
CA VAL A 403 -5.29 -19.44 -17.61
C VAL A 403 -6.44 -19.80 -16.67
N LYS A 404 -7.47 -20.48 -17.19
CA LYS A 404 -8.61 -20.99 -16.41
C LYS A 404 -8.24 -22.24 -15.60
N ASN A 405 -9.01 -22.54 -14.55
CA ASN A 405 -8.77 -23.70 -13.66
C ASN A 405 -8.67 -25.04 -14.40
N TYR A 406 -9.48 -25.27 -15.45
CA TYR A 406 -9.45 -26.53 -16.21
C TYR A 406 -8.14 -26.76 -16.99
N SER A 407 -7.37 -25.70 -17.26
CA SER A 407 -6.07 -25.79 -17.93
C SER A 407 -4.89 -25.80 -16.93
N LEU A 408 -5.18 -25.65 -15.63
CA LEU A 408 -4.14 -25.35 -14.65
C LEU A 408 -3.17 -26.51 -14.44
N GLU A 409 -3.65 -27.75 -14.34
CA GLU A 409 -2.80 -28.92 -14.10
C GLU A 409 -1.90 -29.27 -15.29
N PRO A 410 -2.39 -29.31 -16.55
CA PRO A 410 -1.52 -29.45 -17.72
C PRO A 410 -0.47 -28.35 -17.84
N VAL A 411 -0.85 -27.09 -17.59
CA VAL A 411 0.07 -25.94 -17.62
C VAL A 411 1.11 -26.03 -16.51
N ALA A 412 0.71 -26.39 -15.29
CA ALA A 412 1.63 -26.57 -14.17
C ALA A 412 2.68 -27.65 -14.47
N LYS A 413 2.26 -28.77 -15.06
CA LYS A 413 3.18 -29.84 -15.48
C LYS A 413 4.19 -29.34 -16.53
N MET A 414 3.72 -28.66 -17.57
CA MET A 414 4.56 -28.09 -18.63
C MET A 414 5.59 -27.10 -18.07
N LEU A 415 5.16 -26.18 -17.20
CA LEU A 415 6.04 -25.18 -16.59
C LEU A 415 7.05 -25.81 -15.63
N ARG A 416 6.64 -26.87 -14.90
CA ARG A 416 7.54 -27.64 -14.04
C ARG A 416 8.61 -28.37 -14.84
N GLU A 417 8.28 -28.91 -16.00
CA GLU A 417 9.23 -29.55 -16.91
C GLU A 417 10.20 -28.52 -17.52
N ALA A 418 9.72 -27.32 -17.88
CA ALA A 418 10.54 -26.29 -18.51
C ALA A 418 11.46 -25.53 -17.54
N TYR A 419 10.96 -25.18 -16.35
CA TYR A 419 11.66 -24.26 -15.43
C TYR A 419 11.94 -24.85 -14.04
N GLY A 420 11.50 -26.09 -13.77
CA GLY A 420 11.65 -26.71 -12.46
C GLY A 420 10.86 -25.99 -11.37
N ASP A 421 11.43 -25.88 -10.18
CA ASP A 421 10.85 -25.21 -9.00
C ASP A 421 11.37 -23.79 -8.77
N ALA A 422 12.17 -23.28 -9.71
CA ALA A 422 12.85 -22.01 -9.55
C ALA A 422 11.90 -20.80 -9.51
N PRO A 423 10.95 -20.63 -10.47
CA PRO A 423 10.11 -19.44 -10.54
C PRO A 423 9.05 -19.41 -9.43
N LEU A 424 8.74 -18.21 -8.95
CA LEU A 424 7.55 -17.97 -8.14
C LEU A 424 6.31 -18.00 -9.03
N ILE A 425 5.28 -18.75 -8.63
CA ILE A 425 4.01 -18.81 -9.36
C ILE A 425 3.01 -17.85 -8.73
N VAL A 426 2.38 -16.98 -9.54
CA VAL A 426 1.25 -16.15 -9.14
C VAL A 426 -0.02 -16.70 -9.77
N ALA A 427 -0.94 -17.20 -8.96
CA ALA A 427 -2.18 -17.85 -9.40
C ALA A 427 -3.36 -16.89 -9.32
N MET A 428 -3.94 -16.49 -10.47
CA MET A 428 -5.02 -15.49 -10.53
C MET A 428 -6.41 -16.09 -10.79
N GLN A 429 -6.54 -17.42 -10.71
CA GLN A 429 -7.81 -18.11 -10.93
C GLN A 429 -8.80 -17.82 -9.80
N ASN A 430 -10.09 -17.78 -10.16
CA ASN A 430 -11.18 -17.75 -9.18
C ASN A 430 -11.26 -19.07 -8.40
N GLY A 431 -11.84 -18.98 -7.19
CA GLY A 431 -12.06 -20.13 -6.32
C GLY A 431 -10.80 -20.52 -5.55
N VAL A 432 -10.75 -21.79 -5.12
CA VAL A 432 -9.65 -22.35 -4.32
C VAL A 432 -9.01 -23.58 -4.95
N GLU A 433 -9.42 -23.96 -6.17
CA GLU A 433 -8.91 -25.15 -6.84
C GLU A 433 -7.41 -25.03 -7.17
N ASN A 434 -6.98 -23.83 -7.56
CA ASN A 434 -5.55 -23.53 -7.76
C ASN A 434 -4.70 -23.78 -6.52
N GLN A 435 -5.28 -23.65 -5.33
CA GLN A 435 -4.63 -23.89 -4.03
C GLN A 435 -4.45 -25.38 -3.73
N ARG A 436 -5.14 -26.27 -4.46
CA ARG A 436 -4.98 -27.73 -4.36
C ARG A 436 -4.06 -28.28 -5.44
N VAL A 437 -4.12 -27.71 -6.64
CA VAL A 437 -3.38 -28.17 -7.81
C VAL A 437 -1.91 -27.70 -7.74
N LEU A 438 -1.67 -26.40 -7.59
CA LEU A 438 -0.32 -25.83 -7.76
C LEU A 438 0.71 -26.30 -6.73
N PRO A 439 0.38 -26.51 -5.44
CA PRO A 439 1.34 -27.04 -4.46
C PRO A 439 1.91 -28.42 -4.79
N ARG A 440 1.26 -29.19 -5.67
CA ARG A 440 1.77 -30.48 -6.14
C ARG A 440 2.96 -30.33 -7.11
N TYR A 441 3.09 -29.15 -7.72
CA TYR A 441 4.06 -28.86 -8.77
C TYR A 441 5.09 -27.82 -8.36
N PHE A 442 4.77 -26.91 -7.44
CA PHE A 442 5.64 -25.79 -7.08
C PHE A 442 5.66 -25.56 -5.57
N SER A 443 6.85 -25.31 -5.01
CA SER A 443 7.00 -24.92 -3.61
C SER A 443 6.72 -23.43 -3.38
N LYS A 444 6.79 -22.61 -4.43
CA LYS A 444 6.67 -21.16 -4.36
C LYS A 444 5.41 -20.68 -5.09
N VAL A 445 4.29 -20.58 -4.37
CA VAL A 445 3.01 -20.16 -4.93
C VAL A 445 2.39 -19.01 -4.13
N VAL A 446 2.15 -17.91 -4.82
CA VAL A 446 1.34 -16.78 -4.37
C VAL A 446 -0.03 -16.86 -5.03
N TYR A 447 -1.08 -16.77 -4.23
CA TYR A 447 -2.46 -16.78 -4.70
C TYR A 447 -3.01 -15.36 -4.77
N CYS A 448 -3.76 -15.08 -5.82
CA CYS A 448 -4.34 -13.77 -6.08
C CYS A 448 -5.87 -13.88 -6.16
N VAL A 449 -6.55 -13.15 -5.28
CA VAL A 449 -7.99 -12.91 -5.37
C VAL A 449 -8.21 -11.60 -6.14
N VAL A 450 -8.88 -11.70 -7.27
CA VAL A 450 -9.20 -10.57 -8.14
C VAL A 450 -10.47 -9.86 -7.65
N GLY A 451 -10.34 -8.60 -7.24
CA GLY A 451 -11.39 -7.78 -6.64
C GLY A 451 -12.28 -7.02 -7.63
N TYR A 452 -12.11 -7.20 -8.94
CA TYR A 452 -12.88 -6.49 -9.97
C TYR A 452 -13.51 -7.45 -10.99
N ASN A 453 -14.44 -6.90 -11.79
CA ASN A 453 -15.06 -7.59 -12.92
C ASN A 453 -14.47 -7.06 -14.23
N ALA A 454 -14.22 -7.98 -15.17
CA ALA A 454 -13.78 -7.66 -16.53
C ALA A 454 -14.39 -8.63 -17.54
N TRP A 455 -14.43 -8.23 -18.80
CA TRP A 455 -14.97 -9.00 -19.91
C TRP A 455 -14.13 -8.80 -21.18
N ALA A 456 -14.36 -9.66 -22.17
CA ALA A 456 -13.78 -9.48 -23.50
C ALA A 456 -14.87 -9.05 -24.49
N ASP A 457 -14.61 -7.96 -25.20
CA ASP A 457 -15.38 -7.61 -26.41
C ASP A 457 -14.83 -8.42 -27.59
N GLU A 458 -13.51 -8.43 -27.73
CA GLU A 458 -12.76 -9.12 -28.78
C GLU A 458 -11.44 -9.68 -28.21
N PRO A 459 -10.76 -10.62 -28.89
CA PRO A 459 -9.41 -11.03 -28.50
C PRO A 459 -8.48 -9.81 -28.38
N GLY A 460 -7.89 -9.60 -27.19
CA GLY A 460 -7.03 -8.46 -26.90
C GLY A 460 -7.74 -7.16 -26.51
N VAL A 461 -9.07 -7.10 -26.51
CA VAL A 461 -9.86 -5.90 -26.15
C VAL A 461 -10.73 -6.20 -24.93
N TYR A 462 -10.35 -5.62 -23.78
CA TYR A 462 -10.93 -5.97 -22.49
C TYR A 462 -11.52 -4.76 -21.75
N GLY A 463 -12.81 -4.84 -21.44
CA GLY A 463 -13.48 -3.87 -20.57
C GLY A 463 -13.40 -4.29 -19.11
N TYR A 464 -13.34 -3.32 -18.20
CA TYR A 464 -13.34 -3.56 -16.75
C TYR A 464 -14.25 -2.56 -16.02
N GLN A 465 -14.87 -3.00 -14.93
CA GLN A 465 -15.77 -2.14 -14.16
C GLN A 465 -15.02 -1.09 -13.34
N LYS A 466 -13.97 -1.52 -12.64
CA LYS A 466 -13.09 -0.67 -11.86
C LYS A 466 -11.71 -1.31 -11.88
N LYS A 467 -10.67 -0.48 -11.96
CA LYS A 467 -9.29 -0.95 -11.89
C LYS A 467 -8.98 -1.46 -10.47
N GLY A 468 -8.70 -2.76 -10.34
CA GLY A 468 -8.37 -3.40 -9.06
C GLY A 468 -9.51 -3.43 -8.01
N PRO A 469 -9.21 -3.84 -6.78
CA PRO A 469 -7.88 -4.25 -6.29
C PRO A 469 -7.55 -5.72 -6.59
N LEU A 470 -6.27 -6.08 -6.44
CA LEU A 470 -5.79 -7.45 -6.31
C LEU A 470 -5.48 -7.74 -4.83
N VAL A 471 -5.71 -8.97 -4.38
CA VAL A 471 -5.36 -9.41 -3.02
C VAL A 471 -4.48 -10.64 -3.12
N PHE A 472 -3.20 -10.49 -2.78
CA PHE A 472 -2.22 -11.55 -2.76
C PHE A 472 -2.11 -12.20 -1.38
N GLY A 473 -1.69 -13.45 -1.36
CA GLY A 473 -1.22 -14.10 -0.13
C GLY A 473 -0.81 -15.54 -0.38
N THR A 474 -0.30 -16.18 0.65
CA THR A 474 0.22 -17.54 0.60
C THR A 474 -0.58 -18.45 1.54
N LEU A 475 -0.47 -19.76 1.36
CA LEU A 475 -1.05 -20.73 2.32
C LEU A 475 -0.17 -20.89 3.56
N GLU A 476 1.13 -20.69 3.39
CA GLU A 476 2.14 -20.77 4.44
C GLU A 476 3.00 -19.50 4.44
N PRO A 477 3.43 -19.01 5.62
CA PRO A 477 4.17 -17.74 5.77
C PRO A 477 5.66 -17.85 5.35
N THR A 478 6.01 -18.84 4.54
CA THR A 478 7.41 -19.12 4.16
C THR A 478 7.91 -18.24 3.01
N LEU A 479 7.01 -17.51 2.35
CA LEU A 479 7.28 -16.70 1.15
C LEU A 479 6.98 -15.21 1.37
N ASP A 480 6.99 -14.72 2.62
CA ASP A 480 6.61 -13.34 2.94
C ASP A 480 7.45 -12.32 2.15
N ASP A 481 8.76 -12.55 2.00
CA ASP A 481 9.63 -11.64 1.25
C ASP A 481 9.27 -11.61 -0.25
N GLU A 482 9.15 -12.79 -0.90
CA GLU A 482 8.74 -12.90 -2.31
C GLU A 482 7.34 -12.35 -2.57
N LEU A 483 6.41 -12.59 -1.63
CA LEU A 483 5.04 -12.10 -1.66
C LEU A 483 4.99 -10.57 -1.64
N GLN A 484 5.73 -9.93 -0.74
CA GLN A 484 5.83 -8.47 -0.68
C GLN A 484 6.52 -7.90 -1.92
N GLU A 485 7.59 -8.54 -2.40
CA GLU A 485 8.31 -8.11 -3.60
C GLU A 485 7.40 -8.11 -4.83
N VAL A 486 6.68 -9.20 -5.08
CA VAL A 486 5.79 -9.29 -6.25
C VAL A 486 4.54 -8.43 -6.08
N ALA A 487 4.01 -8.27 -4.87
CA ALA A 487 2.95 -7.31 -4.61
C ALA A 487 3.39 -5.87 -4.88
N ALA A 488 4.63 -5.50 -4.57
CA ALA A 488 5.18 -4.17 -4.86
C ALA A 488 5.28 -3.94 -6.37
N ILE A 489 5.73 -4.94 -7.15
CA ILE A 489 5.78 -4.84 -8.62
C ILE A 489 4.37 -4.62 -9.19
N PHE A 490 3.38 -5.42 -8.78
CA PHE A 490 2.01 -5.29 -9.28
C PHE A 490 1.37 -3.94 -8.89
N ASN A 491 1.73 -3.38 -7.73
CA ASN A 491 1.26 -2.06 -7.30
C ASN A 491 1.67 -0.90 -8.21
N LEU A 492 2.70 -1.08 -9.05
CA LEU A 492 3.06 -0.08 -10.07
C LEU A 492 1.94 0.09 -11.11
N GLY A 493 1.21 -0.98 -11.41
CA GLY A 493 0.14 -1.00 -12.39
C GLY A 493 -1.27 -1.03 -11.81
N VAL A 494 -1.49 -1.74 -10.70
CA VAL A 494 -2.82 -1.97 -10.11
C VAL A 494 -2.74 -2.13 -8.59
N GLU A 495 -3.67 -1.49 -7.87
CA GLU A 495 -3.75 -1.59 -6.40
C GLU A 495 -3.74 -3.05 -5.97
N THR A 496 -2.69 -3.45 -5.24
CA THR A 496 -2.45 -4.82 -4.81
C THR A 496 -2.20 -4.84 -3.31
N HIS A 497 -3.00 -5.62 -2.57
CA HIS A 497 -2.88 -5.78 -1.13
C HIS A 497 -2.36 -7.18 -0.80
N VAL A 498 -1.67 -7.32 0.34
CA VAL A 498 -1.31 -8.63 0.88
C VAL A 498 -2.26 -8.97 2.03
N ALA A 499 -2.94 -10.10 1.93
CA ALA A 499 -3.80 -10.63 2.98
C ALA A 499 -2.98 -11.49 3.96
N GLU A 500 -3.24 -11.32 5.26
CA GLU A 500 -2.65 -12.18 6.31
C GLU A 500 -3.05 -13.64 6.13
N LYS A 501 -4.31 -13.87 5.76
CA LYS A 501 -4.85 -15.19 5.46
C LYS A 501 -5.63 -15.14 4.16
N ILE A 502 -4.96 -15.49 3.06
CA ILE A 502 -5.55 -15.47 1.71
C ILE A 502 -6.80 -16.34 1.61
N GLN A 503 -6.91 -17.37 2.45
CA GLN A 503 -8.09 -18.21 2.55
C GLN A 503 -9.35 -17.44 2.92
N ASP A 504 -9.27 -16.47 3.83
CA ASP A 504 -10.43 -15.66 4.23
C ASP A 504 -10.90 -14.81 3.04
N ALA A 505 -9.97 -14.23 2.28
CA ALA A 505 -10.25 -13.48 1.06
C ALA A 505 -10.86 -14.36 -0.06
N ALA A 506 -10.26 -15.54 -0.31
CA ALA A 506 -10.72 -16.45 -1.36
C ALA A 506 -12.14 -16.97 -1.06
N HIS A 507 -12.43 -17.33 0.19
CA HIS A 507 -13.75 -17.80 0.60
C HIS A 507 -14.80 -16.69 0.60
N CYS A 508 -14.45 -15.47 1.03
CA CYS A 508 -15.34 -14.31 0.86
C CYS A 508 -15.67 -14.08 -0.63
N LYS A 509 -14.68 -14.21 -1.53
CA LYS A 509 -14.91 -14.09 -2.98
C LYS A 509 -15.78 -15.24 -3.53
N ILE A 510 -15.64 -16.47 -3.03
CA ILE A 510 -16.51 -17.58 -3.41
C ILE A 510 -17.98 -17.25 -3.09
N VAL A 511 -18.27 -16.69 -1.91
CA VAL A 511 -19.63 -16.25 -1.56
C VAL A 511 -20.16 -15.25 -2.57
N ILE A 512 -19.36 -14.26 -2.98
CA ILE A 512 -19.78 -13.30 -4.04
C ILE A 512 -19.96 -13.98 -5.39
N ASN A 513 -19.14 -14.97 -5.74
CA ASN A 513 -19.25 -15.71 -6.99
C ASN A 513 -20.51 -16.58 -7.05
N LEU A 514 -21.19 -16.87 -5.93
CA LEU A 514 -22.52 -17.50 -5.95
C LEU A 514 -23.53 -16.70 -6.76
N THR A 515 -23.40 -15.37 -6.76
CA THR A 515 -24.24 -14.49 -7.59
C THR A 515 -24.17 -14.86 -9.07
N ASN A 516 -23.04 -15.38 -9.57
CA ASN A 516 -22.87 -15.77 -10.97
C ASN A 516 -23.85 -16.88 -11.37
N SER A 517 -24.08 -17.86 -10.49
CA SER A 517 -25.02 -18.96 -10.76
C SER A 517 -26.46 -18.46 -10.91
N LEU A 518 -26.93 -17.64 -9.96
CA LEU A 518 -28.27 -17.08 -10.00
C LEU A 518 -28.46 -16.10 -11.17
N THR A 519 -27.50 -15.19 -11.39
CA THR A 519 -27.61 -14.19 -12.47
C THR A 519 -27.53 -14.82 -13.85
N THR A 520 -26.74 -15.89 -14.02
CA THR A 520 -26.73 -16.68 -15.26
C THR A 520 -28.05 -17.40 -15.46
N LEU A 521 -28.58 -18.04 -14.42
CA LEU A 521 -29.83 -18.80 -14.50
C LEU A 521 -31.01 -17.94 -14.97
N ILE A 522 -31.07 -16.67 -14.53
CA ILE A 522 -32.14 -15.73 -14.92
C ILE A 522 -31.78 -14.84 -16.12
N GLY A 523 -30.56 -14.97 -16.66
CA GLY A 523 -30.09 -14.17 -17.79
C GLY A 523 -30.03 -12.67 -17.47
N LEU A 524 -29.50 -12.29 -16.31
CA LEU A 524 -29.35 -10.88 -15.93
C LEU A 524 -28.55 -10.11 -16.99
N GLY A 525 -29.13 -9.03 -17.51
CA GLY A 525 -28.54 -8.23 -18.60
C GLY A 525 -28.92 -8.69 -20.01
N VAL A 526 -29.54 -9.87 -20.14
CA VAL A 526 -30.10 -10.39 -21.40
C VAL A 526 -31.64 -10.36 -21.35
N ARG A 527 -32.23 -10.56 -20.16
CA ARG A 527 -33.67 -10.52 -19.91
C ARG A 527 -34.00 -9.53 -18.80
N GLU A 528 -35.17 -8.90 -18.88
CA GLU A 528 -35.72 -8.12 -17.77
C GLU A 528 -36.15 -9.01 -16.59
N ILE A 529 -35.88 -8.55 -15.37
CA ILE A 529 -36.29 -9.23 -14.15
C ILE A 529 -37.77 -8.93 -13.88
N SER A 530 -38.62 -9.95 -14.03
CA SER A 530 -40.09 -9.84 -13.87
C SER A 530 -40.56 -9.59 -12.43
N ASP A 531 -39.76 -9.97 -11.44
CA ASP A 531 -40.01 -9.72 -10.01
C ASP A 531 -38.71 -9.41 -9.26
N ARG A 532 -38.49 -8.13 -8.97
CA ARG A 532 -37.31 -7.61 -8.25
C ARG A 532 -37.29 -8.06 -6.79
N GLY A 533 -38.45 -8.27 -6.17
CA GLY A 533 -38.55 -8.70 -4.78
C GLY A 533 -38.12 -10.15 -4.61
N LEU A 534 -38.55 -11.03 -5.51
CA LEU A 534 -38.09 -12.42 -5.55
C LEU A 534 -36.59 -12.51 -5.85
N PHE A 535 -36.09 -11.69 -6.78
CA PHE A 535 -34.66 -11.63 -7.05
C PHE A 535 -33.86 -11.19 -5.82
N GLN A 536 -34.30 -10.14 -5.12
CA GLN A 536 -33.69 -9.71 -3.86
C GLN A 536 -33.69 -10.82 -2.81
N LYS A 537 -34.83 -11.50 -2.64
CA LYS A 537 -34.97 -12.59 -1.67
C LYS A 537 -34.00 -13.73 -1.97
N LEU A 538 -33.98 -14.23 -3.20
CA LEU A 538 -33.10 -15.33 -3.61
C LEU A 538 -31.63 -14.94 -3.46
N LEU A 539 -31.25 -13.76 -3.94
CA LEU A 539 -29.86 -13.31 -3.92
C LEU A 539 -29.33 -13.12 -2.49
N THR A 540 -30.08 -12.42 -1.64
CA THR A 540 -29.66 -12.13 -0.26
C THR A 540 -29.61 -13.39 0.61
N ASN A 541 -30.59 -14.29 0.51
CA ASN A 541 -30.58 -15.55 1.27
C ASN A 541 -29.47 -16.49 0.80
N MET A 542 -29.22 -16.60 -0.52
CA MET A 542 -28.12 -17.41 -1.05
C MET A 542 -26.75 -16.91 -0.57
N LEU A 543 -26.52 -15.59 -0.59
CA LEU A 543 -25.29 -14.99 -0.07
C LEU A 543 -25.18 -15.18 1.45
N TYR A 544 -26.29 -15.05 2.18
CA TYR A 544 -26.31 -15.20 3.63
C TYR A 544 -25.99 -16.63 4.07
N GLU A 545 -26.58 -17.64 3.43
CA GLU A 545 -26.18 -19.04 3.60
C GLU A 545 -24.69 -19.23 3.31
N GLY A 546 -24.18 -18.64 2.22
CA GLY A 546 -22.75 -18.69 1.90
C GLY A 546 -21.87 -18.16 3.02
N VAL A 547 -22.24 -17.03 3.63
CA VAL A 547 -21.56 -16.49 4.81
C VAL A 547 -21.62 -17.44 6.00
N GLN A 548 -22.78 -18.07 6.27
CA GLN A 548 -22.91 -19.04 7.37
C GLN A 548 -21.99 -20.25 7.15
N ILE A 549 -21.93 -20.78 5.93
CA ILE A 549 -21.10 -21.93 5.58
C ILE A 549 -19.62 -21.62 5.81
N ILE A 550 -19.10 -20.51 5.26
CA ILE A 550 -17.67 -20.18 5.41
C ILE A 550 -17.31 -19.82 6.86
N LYS A 551 -18.24 -19.22 7.61
CA LYS A 551 -18.05 -18.93 9.04
C LYS A 551 -17.98 -20.21 9.86
N ALA A 552 -18.83 -21.20 9.60
CA ALA A 552 -18.79 -22.50 10.26
C ALA A 552 -17.51 -23.29 9.93
N ALA A 553 -16.93 -23.05 8.75
CA ALA A 553 -15.64 -23.60 8.36
C ALA A 553 -14.42 -22.89 8.97
N GLY A 554 -14.62 -21.85 9.77
CA GLY A 554 -13.55 -21.13 10.48
C GLY A 554 -12.83 -20.07 9.64
N TYR A 555 -13.46 -19.59 8.56
CA TYR A 555 -12.97 -18.43 7.81
C TYR A 555 -13.53 -17.13 8.40
N ASN A 556 -12.74 -16.05 8.31
CA ASN A 556 -13.14 -14.74 8.78
C ASN A 556 -13.56 -13.82 7.63
N GLU A 557 -14.18 -12.69 7.98
CA GLU A 557 -14.51 -11.66 7.00
C GLU A 557 -13.23 -10.96 6.51
N SER A 558 -13.00 -11.02 5.20
CA SER A 558 -11.97 -10.21 4.55
C SER A 558 -12.63 -9.12 3.72
N ARG A 559 -12.36 -7.85 4.05
CA ARG A 559 -12.92 -6.69 3.35
C ARG A 559 -12.14 -6.42 2.07
N ILE A 560 -12.61 -6.97 0.96
CA ILE A 560 -12.07 -6.72 -0.37
C ILE A 560 -12.86 -5.58 -1.03
N GLY A 561 -12.17 -4.61 -1.62
CA GLY A 561 -12.80 -3.50 -2.33
C GLY A 561 -13.84 -3.98 -3.34
N GLY A 562 -15.06 -3.42 -3.27
CA GLY A 562 -16.18 -3.78 -4.16
C GLY A 562 -17.09 -4.91 -3.65
N MET A 563 -16.75 -5.61 -2.56
CA MET A 563 -17.60 -6.67 -1.98
C MET A 563 -18.42 -6.16 -0.79
N PRO A 564 -19.70 -6.58 -0.64
CA PRO A 564 -20.51 -6.23 0.53
C PRO A 564 -19.99 -6.90 1.81
N SER A 565 -20.05 -6.19 2.93
CA SER A 565 -19.71 -6.76 4.24
C SER A 565 -20.70 -7.86 4.65
N TRP A 566 -20.28 -8.76 5.54
CA TRP A 566 -21.15 -9.78 6.14
C TRP A 566 -22.35 -9.16 6.85
N LEU A 567 -22.17 -8.00 7.48
CA LEU A 567 -23.27 -7.25 8.08
C LEU A 567 -24.28 -6.79 7.02
N THR A 568 -23.80 -6.32 5.86
CA THR A 568 -24.65 -5.93 4.73
C THR A 568 -25.41 -7.13 4.16
N ILE A 569 -24.74 -8.28 4.01
CA ILE A 569 -25.38 -9.52 3.54
C ILE A 569 -26.44 -9.99 4.53
N TRP A 570 -26.12 -10.01 5.83
CA TRP A 570 -27.05 -10.36 6.90
C TRP A 570 -28.27 -9.44 6.90
N ALA A 571 -28.06 -8.12 6.82
CA ALA A 571 -29.14 -7.14 6.77
C ALA A 571 -30.04 -7.39 5.56
N GLY A 572 -29.45 -7.67 4.39
CA GLY A 572 -30.16 -8.02 3.16
C GLY A 572 -31.12 -9.19 3.30
N ALA A 573 -30.73 -10.22 4.05
CA ALA A 573 -31.53 -11.43 4.23
C ALA A 573 -32.57 -11.31 5.36
N ASN A 574 -32.30 -10.52 6.40
CA ASN A 574 -33.09 -10.50 7.63
C ASN A 574 -33.97 -9.25 7.82
N LEU A 575 -33.66 -8.12 7.18
CA LEU A 575 -34.48 -6.92 7.32
C LEU A 575 -35.61 -6.85 6.28
N PRO A 576 -36.73 -6.18 6.60
CA PRO A 576 -37.84 -5.99 5.65
C PRO A 576 -37.37 -5.36 4.33
N ALA A 577 -37.77 -5.98 3.20
CA ALA A 577 -37.34 -5.56 1.86
C ALA A 577 -37.62 -4.07 1.56
N ILE A 578 -38.69 -3.49 2.14
CA ILE A 578 -39.06 -2.08 1.98
C ILE A 578 -37.92 -1.14 2.42
N LEU A 579 -37.19 -1.48 3.48
CA LEU A 579 -36.09 -0.66 4.01
C LEU A 579 -34.84 -0.69 3.11
N LEU A 580 -34.60 -1.82 2.45
CA LEU A 580 -33.37 -2.07 1.69
C LEU A 580 -33.54 -1.94 0.17
N LYS A 581 -34.78 -1.85 -0.31
CA LYS A 581 -35.11 -1.78 -1.74
C LYS A 581 -34.32 -0.69 -2.50
N PRO A 582 -34.19 0.57 -2.01
CA PRO A 582 -33.46 1.60 -2.76
C PRO A 582 -31.97 1.28 -2.93
N ILE A 583 -31.35 0.72 -1.89
CA ILE A 583 -29.93 0.34 -1.88
C ILE A 583 -29.71 -0.87 -2.79
N PHE A 584 -30.61 -1.86 -2.70
CA PHE A 584 -30.59 -3.05 -3.55
C PHE A 584 -30.70 -2.67 -5.03
N GLU A 585 -31.67 -1.83 -5.40
CA GLU A 585 -31.86 -1.35 -6.78
C GLU A 585 -30.61 -0.64 -7.31
N LYS A 586 -29.98 0.21 -6.49
CA LYS A 586 -28.72 0.88 -6.88
C LYS A 586 -27.59 -0.12 -7.16
N ASN A 587 -27.52 -1.22 -6.40
CA ASN A 587 -26.49 -2.23 -6.57
C ASN A 587 -26.77 -3.14 -7.77
N VAL A 588 -28.02 -3.54 -8.00
CA VAL A 588 -28.40 -4.37 -9.17
C VAL A 588 -28.11 -3.63 -10.47
N LYS A 589 -28.33 -2.32 -10.54
CA LYS A 589 -27.98 -1.49 -11.71
C LYS A 589 -26.48 -1.50 -12.04
N LYS A 590 -25.62 -1.82 -11.07
CA LYS A 590 -24.17 -1.92 -11.25
C LYS A 590 -23.70 -3.34 -11.56
N MET A 591 -24.61 -4.33 -11.53
CA MET A 591 -24.26 -5.71 -11.86
C MET A 591 -24.11 -5.83 -13.38
N VAL A 592 -22.95 -6.30 -13.81
CA VAL A 592 -22.66 -6.63 -15.20
C VAL A 592 -22.87 -8.12 -15.45
N ILE A 593 -22.92 -8.52 -16.72
CA ILE A 593 -22.99 -9.93 -17.11
C ILE A 593 -21.79 -10.67 -16.51
N SER A 594 -22.06 -11.71 -15.72
CA SER A 594 -21.03 -12.47 -15.02
C SER A 594 -20.16 -13.28 -15.99
N SER A 595 -18.96 -13.69 -15.55
CA SER A 595 -18.08 -14.55 -16.36
C SER A 595 -18.76 -15.88 -16.74
N MET A 596 -19.53 -16.46 -15.82
CA MET A 596 -20.30 -17.68 -16.07
C MET A 596 -21.39 -17.46 -17.13
N ALA A 597 -22.05 -16.31 -17.12
CA ALA A 597 -23.04 -15.95 -18.12
C ALA A 597 -22.41 -15.71 -19.50
N GLN A 598 -21.20 -15.14 -19.57
CA GLN A 598 -20.48 -15.01 -20.84
C GLN A 598 -20.16 -16.38 -21.45
N ASP A 599 -19.71 -17.34 -20.63
CA ASP A 599 -19.36 -18.68 -21.12
C ASP A 599 -20.61 -19.48 -21.55
N ILE A 600 -21.70 -19.45 -20.77
CA ILE A 600 -22.90 -20.25 -21.06
C ILE A 600 -23.83 -19.56 -22.08
N ILE A 601 -24.17 -18.28 -21.86
CA ILE A 601 -25.18 -17.59 -22.67
C ILE A 601 -24.58 -17.08 -23.98
N LEU A 602 -23.41 -16.43 -23.93
CA LEU A 602 -22.84 -15.78 -25.11
C LEU A 602 -22.01 -16.75 -25.96
N ARG A 603 -21.29 -17.69 -25.33
CA ARG A 603 -20.41 -18.65 -26.03
C ARG A 603 -21.01 -20.03 -26.19
N GLY A 604 -22.15 -20.33 -25.55
CA GLY A 604 -22.81 -21.64 -25.65
C GLY A 604 -21.99 -22.79 -25.05
N SER A 605 -21.04 -22.50 -24.15
CA SER A 605 -20.22 -23.51 -23.49
C SER A 605 -21.06 -24.35 -22.53
N THR A 606 -20.84 -25.66 -22.53
CA THR A 606 -21.37 -26.57 -21.50
C THR A 606 -20.45 -26.66 -20.29
N ASP A 607 -19.18 -26.26 -20.44
CA ASP A 607 -18.21 -26.18 -19.35
C ASP A 607 -18.40 -24.88 -18.57
N SER A 608 -18.49 -24.98 -17.24
CA SER A 608 -18.62 -23.83 -16.34
C SER A 608 -17.91 -24.08 -15.00
N GLU A 609 -17.60 -22.99 -14.28
CA GLU A 609 -16.99 -23.04 -12.94
C GLU A 609 -18.00 -23.42 -11.83
N LEU A 610 -19.20 -23.89 -12.19
CA LEU A 610 -20.29 -24.20 -11.25
C LEU A 610 -19.85 -25.20 -10.17
N GLU A 611 -19.18 -26.29 -10.55
CA GLU A 611 -18.72 -27.30 -9.61
C GLU A 611 -17.60 -26.76 -8.69
N THR A 612 -16.65 -26.00 -9.24
CA THR A 612 -15.54 -25.43 -8.48
C THR A 612 -15.92 -24.30 -7.53
N LEU A 613 -17.12 -23.72 -7.68
CA LEU A 613 -17.61 -22.61 -6.87
C LEU A 613 -18.78 -23.04 -5.99
N ASN A 614 -19.94 -23.33 -6.59
CA ASN A 614 -21.14 -23.74 -5.86
C ASN A 614 -20.98 -25.15 -5.28
N GLY A 615 -20.47 -26.10 -6.06
CA GLY A 615 -20.25 -27.48 -5.60
C GLY A 615 -19.25 -27.54 -4.44
N TYR A 616 -18.14 -26.80 -4.53
CA TYR A 616 -17.18 -26.66 -3.44
C TYR A 616 -17.82 -26.13 -2.15
N LEU A 617 -18.60 -25.05 -2.25
CA LEU A 617 -19.24 -24.44 -1.09
C LEU A 617 -20.27 -25.38 -0.45
N LEU A 618 -21.06 -26.11 -1.25
CA LEU A 618 -22.00 -27.10 -0.73
C LEU A 618 -21.29 -28.27 -0.05
N GLY A 619 -20.16 -28.74 -0.59
CA GLY A 619 -19.33 -29.73 0.10
C GLY A 619 -18.82 -29.24 1.46
N LEU A 620 -18.56 -27.93 1.60
CA LEU A 620 -18.21 -27.32 2.88
C LEU A 620 -19.41 -27.25 3.84
N ALA A 621 -20.60 -26.97 3.31
CA ALA A 621 -21.86 -26.99 4.07
C ALA A 621 -22.13 -28.38 4.66
N ASP A 622 -22.02 -29.42 3.85
CA ASP A 622 -22.19 -30.82 4.25
C ASP A 622 -21.17 -31.22 5.32
N LYS A 623 -19.89 -30.87 5.11
CA LYS A 623 -18.81 -31.17 6.06
C LYS A 623 -19.02 -30.54 7.43
N HIS A 624 -19.57 -29.33 7.49
CA HIS A 624 -19.77 -28.57 8.72
C HIS A 624 -21.23 -28.61 9.23
N ASN A 625 -22.09 -29.44 8.64
CA ASN A 625 -23.51 -29.58 8.99
C ASN A 625 -24.28 -28.24 8.98
N VAL A 626 -24.03 -27.39 7.99
CA VAL A 626 -24.73 -26.11 7.82
C VAL A 626 -25.86 -26.26 6.80
N PRO A 627 -27.12 -26.00 7.15
CA PRO A 627 -28.21 -26.00 6.18
C PRO A 627 -28.02 -24.92 5.11
N ALA A 628 -28.09 -25.32 3.84
CA ALA A 628 -27.96 -24.42 2.69
C ALA A 628 -29.05 -24.63 1.61
N PRO A 629 -30.35 -24.65 1.96
CA PRO A 629 -31.42 -25.01 1.04
C PRO A 629 -31.53 -24.09 -0.20
N TYR A 630 -31.24 -22.79 -0.09
CA TYR A 630 -31.23 -21.90 -1.26
C TYR A 630 -30.09 -22.27 -2.22
N ASN A 631 -28.87 -22.43 -1.70
CA ASN A 631 -27.71 -22.82 -2.51
C ASN A 631 -27.88 -24.20 -3.15
N HIS A 632 -28.39 -25.21 -2.42
CA HIS A 632 -28.67 -26.53 -2.98
C HIS A 632 -29.71 -26.47 -4.11
N ALA A 633 -30.79 -25.71 -3.93
CA ALA A 633 -31.84 -25.59 -4.95
C ALA A 633 -31.29 -24.94 -6.24
N ILE A 634 -30.54 -23.84 -6.09
CA ILE A 634 -29.97 -23.11 -7.23
C ILE A 634 -28.90 -23.96 -7.93
N TYR A 635 -28.01 -24.62 -7.19
CA TYR A 635 -26.97 -25.48 -7.75
C TYR A 635 -27.55 -26.63 -8.58
N GLU A 636 -28.54 -27.37 -8.06
CA GLU A 636 -29.20 -28.46 -8.78
C GLU A 636 -29.88 -27.97 -10.07
N LEU A 637 -30.52 -26.80 -9.99
CA LEU A 637 -31.18 -26.20 -11.14
C LEU A 637 -30.18 -25.77 -12.22
N CYS A 638 -29.09 -25.11 -11.83
CA CYS A 638 -27.97 -24.77 -12.72
C CYS A 638 -27.36 -26.03 -13.35
N LYS A 639 -27.05 -27.05 -12.54
CA LYS A 639 -26.45 -28.31 -13.01
C LYS A 639 -27.31 -29.00 -14.07
N LYS A 640 -28.62 -29.07 -13.83
CA LYS A 640 -29.57 -29.64 -14.80
C LYS A 640 -29.67 -28.80 -16.08
N ARG A 641 -29.72 -27.48 -15.96
CA ARG A 641 -29.98 -26.57 -17.09
C ARG A 641 -28.74 -26.31 -17.95
N PHE A 642 -27.57 -26.16 -17.36
CA PHE A 642 -26.33 -25.90 -18.09
C PHE A 642 -25.86 -27.12 -18.89
N ALA A 643 -26.19 -28.32 -18.43
CA ALA A 643 -25.91 -29.56 -19.16
C ALA A 643 -26.86 -29.79 -20.37
N GLN A 644 -27.98 -29.06 -20.46
CA GLN A 644 -28.90 -29.13 -21.60
C GLN A 644 -28.39 -28.20 -22.69
N GLY A 645 -28.05 -28.73 -23.87
CA GLY A 645 -27.72 -27.91 -25.03
C GLY A 645 -28.88 -26.95 -25.35
N GLY A 646 -28.55 -25.69 -25.67
CA GLY A 646 -29.57 -24.64 -25.90
C GLY A 646 -30.12 -24.04 -24.59
N PHE A 647 -29.23 -23.63 -23.68
CA PHE A 647 -29.63 -22.99 -22.43
C PHE A 647 -30.48 -21.74 -22.68
N GLU A 648 -31.68 -21.71 -22.11
CA GLU A 648 -32.55 -20.53 -22.07
C GLU A 648 -32.72 -20.00 -20.63
N PRO A 649 -32.51 -18.69 -20.41
CA PRO A 649 -32.74 -18.05 -19.12
C PRO A 649 -34.16 -18.26 -18.56
N MET A 650 -34.24 -18.58 -17.28
CA MET A 650 -35.50 -18.78 -16.56
C MET A 650 -36.12 -17.47 -16.07
N ASP A 651 -37.45 -17.43 -15.96
CA ASP A 651 -38.09 -16.35 -15.21
C ASP A 651 -37.77 -16.50 -13.71
N ILE A 652 -37.57 -15.38 -13.01
CA ILE A 652 -37.27 -15.42 -11.56
C ILE A 652 -38.41 -16.08 -10.76
N ARG A 653 -39.66 -16.03 -11.23
CA ARG A 653 -40.81 -16.70 -10.60
C ARG A 653 -40.74 -18.22 -10.75
N ASP A 654 -40.22 -18.71 -11.88
CA ASP A 654 -40.01 -20.14 -12.11
C ASP A 654 -38.85 -20.66 -11.24
N VAL A 655 -37.77 -19.87 -11.12
CA VAL A 655 -36.68 -20.16 -10.19
C VAL A 655 -37.20 -20.20 -8.75
N TRP A 656 -37.99 -19.22 -8.33
CA TRP A 656 -38.59 -19.22 -6.99
C TRP A 656 -39.50 -20.43 -6.77
N SER A 657 -40.31 -20.83 -7.75
CA SER A 657 -41.19 -22.01 -7.65
C SER A 657 -40.43 -23.31 -7.45
N ALA A 658 -39.21 -23.42 -8.00
CA ALA A 658 -38.31 -24.55 -7.77
C ALA A 658 -37.61 -24.50 -6.41
N VAL A 659 -37.32 -23.30 -5.88
CA VAL A 659 -36.60 -23.10 -4.60
C VAL A 659 -37.55 -23.15 -3.40
N ALA A 660 -38.75 -22.58 -3.51
CA ALA A 660 -39.70 -22.40 -2.41
C ALA A 660 -39.97 -23.68 -1.59
N PRO A 661 -40.17 -24.88 -2.18
CA PRO A 661 -40.44 -26.09 -1.41
C PRO A 661 -39.31 -26.53 -0.47
N ARG A 662 -38.09 -26.03 -0.65
CA ARG A 662 -36.92 -26.37 0.18
C ARG A 662 -36.65 -25.38 1.31
N VAL A 663 -37.30 -24.21 1.27
CA VAL A 663 -37.01 -23.07 2.15
C VAL A 663 -38.23 -22.59 2.94
N SER A 664 -39.37 -23.26 2.77
CA SER A 664 -40.67 -22.91 3.38
C SER A 664 -40.96 -23.72 4.64
#